data_AF-A0A3B9AE81-F1
#
_entry.id   AF-A0A3B9AE81-F1
#
_cell.length_a   1.000
_cell.length_b   1.000
_cell.length_c   1.000
_cell.angle_alpha   90.00
_cell.angle_beta   90.00
_cell.angle_gamma   90.00
#
_symmetry.space_group_name_H-M   'P 1'
#
loop_
_entity.id
_entity.type
_entity.pdbx_description
1 polymer ?
#
loop_
_entity_poly.entity_id
_entity_poly.type
_entity_poly.pdbx_seq_one_letter_code
_entity_poly.pdbx_strand_id
1 'polypeptide(L)'
;GCPHNTSTQVPEGSRALAGIGCHFMVTWMDRNTETFTQMGGEGASWIGQAPFTDTRHVFQNIGDGTYFHSGILAIRAAIASGANITYKILYNDAVAMTGGQHVDGSMTVEQLVYQLKGEGVRRIALVSDLPEKYGRDFPRFEGLSIDHRDQFNAIQKSLRELDGTTVIIYEQTCATEKRRRRRRGLLEDPDKRVFINERVCEGCGDCGVKSNCLSVLPKETELGRKRMIDQSACNKDYSCLKGFCPAFVTVTGARIHKSLPAVGDVAFPEINEGNTVPLNGALGILLTGVGGMGVLTVGSIIGMAAHIEGKGAAVLVQTGLAQKFGAVTSHVRIAPTQGEIYGARVPLGRGDLLLGADLVVASGADSLARLDGGKASAVVNNHDSPTADFTRNPDAPFPEQAMERAILDTVGETRGHFIDATALGLALMGEALAGNMILLGYAWQKGLLPVGRGALEQAIRLNGVAVDANLEAFLWGRRYAEMPERVLEIAGNQAAEPSSMDAEPRNAGSSEGLDALIDYRYRELVAYQNKAYAERYLALVNRVREAESDLGGDAAQTLALTEAVARNYFKLLAYKDEYEVARLYTDGEFKEALARQFDGDLRVRLHLAPPLLARRDPDTGHLLKREYGAWILKAFGLVAKFKFLRGRALDPFGHTAERRMERQLIADYEEQLAQVLGRLDTERLELAREIVSLPHFIRGYGHVKEANVRTVRRRAATLLAQFDGAQVSLVNIHEPEMQEEA
;
A
#
# COMPACT_ATOMS: atom_id res chain seq x y z
N GLY A 1 -3.45 -3.13 8.11
CA GLY A 1 -4.03 -3.81 6.94
C GLY A 1 -5.34 -4.48 7.33
N CYS A 2 -5.77 -5.51 6.60
CA CYS A 2 -6.90 -6.33 7.06
C CYS A 2 -6.57 -6.92 8.46
N PRO A 3 -7.46 -6.80 9.46
CA PRO A 3 -7.28 -7.41 10.79
C PRO A 3 -6.92 -8.90 10.77
N HIS A 4 -7.48 -9.65 9.83
CA HIS A 4 -7.24 -11.09 9.63
C HIS A 4 -5.97 -11.41 8.84
N ASN A 5 -5.14 -10.40 8.53
CA ASN A 5 -3.85 -10.64 7.93
C ASN A 5 -2.92 -11.44 8.86
N THR A 6 -2.96 -11.16 10.17
CA THR A 6 -2.20 -11.91 11.18
C THR A 6 -2.79 -13.30 11.40
N SER A 7 -4.13 -13.43 11.42
CA SER A 7 -4.79 -14.69 11.77
C SER A 7 -4.52 -15.82 10.78
N THR A 8 -4.17 -15.48 9.54
CA THR A 8 -3.87 -16.42 8.46
C THR A 8 -2.40 -16.85 8.41
N GLN A 9 -1.51 -16.22 9.19
CA GLN A 9 -0.13 -16.69 9.35
C GLN A 9 -0.09 -17.95 10.23
N VAL A 10 0.89 -18.81 9.98
CA VAL A 10 1.16 -20.01 10.77
C VAL A 10 2.58 -19.97 11.35
N PRO A 11 2.86 -20.65 12.47
CA PRO A 11 4.22 -20.79 12.98
C PRO A 11 5.12 -21.50 11.98
N GLU A 12 6.41 -21.18 12.03
CA GLU A 12 7.45 -21.88 11.26
C GLU A 12 7.37 -23.41 11.41
N GLY A 13 7.59 -24.11 10.30
CA GLY A 13 7.43 -25.57 10.21
C GLY A 13 5.98 -26.07 10.26
N SER A 14 4.99 -25.17 10.20
CA SER A 14 3.57 -25.55 10.15
C SER A 14 2.95 -25.23 8.80
N ARG A 15 1.87 -25.94 8.46
CA ARG A 15 1.05 -25.66 7.28
C ARG A 15 -0.41 -25.38 7.65
N ALA A 16 -1.09 -24.63 6.80
CA ALA A 16 -2.51 -24.37 6.89
C ALA A 16 -3.27 -24.84 5.65
N LEU A 17 -4.57 -25.02 5.84
CA LEU A 17 -5.55 -25.26 4.78
C LEU A 17 -6.47 -24.03 4.67
N ALA A 18 -6.82 -23.64 3.45
CA ALA A 18 -7.73 -22.52 3.23
C ALA A 18 -9.19 -22.96 3.36
N GLY A 19 -10.06 -22.01 3.71
CA GLY A 19 -11.51 -22.16 3.57
C GLY A 19 -12.08 -21.23 2.51
N ILE A 20 -13.41 -21.24 2.34
CA ILE A 20 -14.11 -20.30 1.46
C ILE A 20 -14.30 -18.92 2.10
N GLY A 21 -13.88 -17.86 1.41
CA GLY A 21 -13.98 -16.47 1.86
C GLY A 21 -12.67 -15.72 1.64
N CYS A 22 -12.43 -14.64 2.40
CA CYS A 22 -11.21 -13.86 2.25
C CYS A 22 -9.92 -14.66 2.52
N HIS A 23 -9.99 -15.72 3.32
CA HIS A 23 -8.84 -16.60 3.59
C HIS A 23 -8.51 -17.55 2.43
N PHE A 24 -9.37 -17.68 1.42
CA PHE A 24 -9.02 -18.37 0.17
C PHE A 24 -7.82 -17.70 -0.52
N MET A 25 -7.77 -16.36 -0.48
CA MET A 25 -6.68 -15.57 -1.07
C MET A 25 -5.31 -15.89 -0.48
N VAL A 26 -5.26 -16.48 0.71
CA VAL A 26 -4.00 -16.87 1.37
C VAL A 26 -3.27 -17.94 0.56
N THR A 27 -3.96 -18.71 -0.27
CA THR A 27 -3.34 -19.67 -1.21
C THR A 27 -2.47 -19.00 -2.27
N TRP A 28 -2.68 -17.71 -2.56
CA TRP A 28 -1.83 -16.89 -3.41
C TRP A 28 -0.81 -16.08 -2.60
N MET A 29 -0.72 -16.32 -1.30
CA MET A 29 0.21 -15.66 -0.40
C MET A 29 1.28 -16.63 0.05
N ASP A 30 2.49 -16.11 0.24
CA ASP A 30 3.61 -16.89 0.77
C ASP A 30 3.44 -17.07 2.29
N ARG A 31 2.57 -18.03 2.66
CA ARG A 31 2.08 -18.26 4.03
C ARG A 31 1.87 -19.74 4.37
N ASN A 32 2.47 -20.65 3.61
CA ASN A 32 2.33 -22.10 3.81
C ASN A 32 0.87 -22.54 3.97
N THR A 33 -0.03 -21.96 3.17
CA THR A 33 -1.45 -22.31 3.16
C THR A 33 -1.79 -22.92 1.82
N GLU A 34 -2.20 -24.17 1.84
CA GLU A 34 -2.38 -24.98 0.64
C GLU A 34 -3.82 -25.46 0.53
N THR A 35 -4.22 -25.74 -0.72
CA THR A 35 -5.52 -26.33 -1.06
C THR A 35 -6.73 -25.51 -0.58
N PHE A 36 -7.91 -25.91 -1.01
CA PHE A 36 -9.19 -25.37 -0.57
C PHE A 36 -10.27 -26.42 -0.86
N THR A 37 -11.47 -26.21 -0.33
CA THR A 37 -12.57 -27.16 -0.42
C THR A 37 -13.91 -26.45 -0.50
N GLN A 38 -14.98 -27.17 -0.83
CA GLN A 38 -16.35 -26.67 -0.76
C GLN A 38 -16.76 -26.24 0.66
N MET A 39 -17.78 -25.40 0.77
CA MET A 39 -18.26 -24.83 2.03
C MET A 39 -18.78 -25.94 2.95
N GLY A 40 -18.29 -25.98 4.19
CA GLY A 40 -18.59 -27.05 5.15
C GLY A 40 -17.70 -28.28 5.03
N GLY A 41 -16.78 -28.32 4.06
CA GLY A 41 -15.77 -29.38 3.94
C GLY A 41 -14.43 -29.02 4.59
N GLU A 42 -14.29 -27.81 5.15
CA GLU A 42 -13.03 -27.31 5.69
C GLU A 42 -12.42 -28.26 6.74
N GLY A 43 -11.20 -28.73 6.49
CA GLY A 43 -10.43 -29.62 7.36
C GLY A 43 -10.71 -31.11 7.13
N ALA A 44 -11.76 -31.48 6.40
CA ALA A 44 -12.07 -32.88 6.12
C ALA A 44 -11.01 -33.56 5.25
N SER A 45 -10.35 -32.80 4.36
CA SER A 45 -9.21 -33.29 3.57
C SER A 45 -8.06 -33.77 4.46
N TRP A 46 -7.86 -33.16 5.63
CA TRP A 46 -6.82 -33.57 6.58
C TRP A 46 -7.09 -34.94 7.19
N ILE A 47 -8.36 -35.26 7.48
CA ILE A 47 -8.75 -36.57 8.03
C ILE A 47 -8.25 -37.70 7.12
N GLY A 48 -8.37 -37.52 5.80
CA GLY A 48 -7.87 -38.49 4.83
C GLY A 48 -6.35 -38.46 4.63
N GLN A 49 -5.69 -37.32 4.80
CA GLN A 49 -4.25 -37.16 4.59
C GLN A 49 -3.39 -37.58 5.79
N ALA A 50 -3.87 -37.31 7.01
CA ALA A 50 -3.10 -37.47 8.25
C ALA A 50 -2.45 -38.85 8.43
N PRO A 51 -3.07 -39.98 8.06
CA PRO A 51 -2.45 -41.30 8.18
C PRO A 51 -1.28 -41.57 7.22
N PHE A 52 -1.10 -40.72 6.20
CA PHE A 52 -0.16 -40.94 5.09
C PHE A 52 0.95 -39.89 5.00
N THR A 53 1.17 -39.13 6.07
CA THR A 53 2.23 -38.09 6.13
C THR A 53 2.88 -38.04 7.50
N ASP A 54 4.15 -37.62 7.55
CA ASP A 54 4.87 -37.34 8.79
C ASP A 54 4.44 -36.00 9.45
N THR A 55 3.67 -35.18 8.72
CA THR A 55 3.11 -33.94 9.27
C THR A 55 2.13 -34.29 10.40
N ARG A 56 2.42 -33.92 11.64
CA ARG A 56 1.56 -34.28 12.78
C ARG A 56 0.31 -33.43 12.93
N HIS A 57 0.30 -32.21 12.37
CA HIS A 57 -0.73 -31.21 12.65
C HIS A 57 -0.89 -30.23 11.50
N VAL A 58 -2.11 -29.75 11.30
CA VAL A 58 -2.41 -28.64 10.38
C VAL A 58 -3.34 -27.61 11.02
N PHE A 59 -3.28 -26.38 10.51
CA PHE A 59 -4.27 -25.35 10.82
C PHE A 59 -5.34 -25.29 9.72
N GLN A 60 -6.62 -25.17 10.06
CA GLN A 60 -7.69 -24.97 9.07
C GLN A 60 -8.35 -23.61 9.26
N ASN A 61 -8.26 -22.73 8.27
CA ASN A 61 -8.98 -21.46 8.30
C ASN A 61 -10.47 -21.65 7.97
N ILE A 62 -11.36 -21.07 8.76
CA ILE A 62 -12.80 -21.09 8.50
C ILE A 62 -13.44 -19.76 8.93
N GLY A 63 -14.35 -19.22 8.13
CA GLY A 63 -15.11 -18.02 8.48
C GLY A 63 -16.23 -18.35 9.47
N ASP A 64 -16.64 -17.37 10.27
CA ASP A 64 -17.82 -17.45 11.15
C ASP A 64 -19.12 -17.77 10.38
N GLY A 65 -19.32 -17.15 9.21
CA GLY A 65 -20.47 -17.47 8.34
C GLY A 65 -20.47 -18.93 7.86
N THR A 66 -19.31 -19.45 7.46
CA THR A 66 -19.18 -20.86 7.07
C THR A 66 -19.38 -21.79 8.25
N TYR A 67 -18.79 -21.46 9.41
CA TYR A 67 -18.98 -22.21 10.65
C TYR A 67 -20.48 -22.35 10.97
N PHE A 68 -21.22 -21.24 10.91
CA PHE A 68 -22.65 -21.19 11.22
C PHE A 68 -23.48 -22.02 10.23
N HIS A 69 -23.20 -21.88 8.93
CA HIS A 69 -23.96 -22.56 7.88
C HIS A 69 -23.76 -24.09 7.88
N SER A 70 -22.50 -24.54 7.89
CA SER A 70 -22.19 -25.98 7.69
C SER A 70 -20.85 -26.43 8.27
N GLY A 71 -19.97 -25.50 8.65
CA GLY A 71 -18.60 -25.79 9.09
C GLY A 71 -18.49 -26.55 10.40
N ILE A 72 -19.50 -26.44 11.27
CA ILE A 72 -19.57 -27.22 12.52
C ILE A 72 -19.51 -28.73 12.28
N LEU A 73 -20.08 -29.21 11.16
CA LEU A 73 -20.05 -30.64 10.82
C LEU A 73 -18.64 -31.14 10.52
N ALA A 74 -17.79 -30.30 9.91
CA ALA A 74 -16.41 -30.65 9.64
C ALA A 74 -15.59 -30.73 10.94
N ILE A 75 -15.79 -29.78 11.87
CA ILE A 75 -15.16 -29.81 13.19
C ILE A 75 -15.55 -31.09 13.94
N ARG A 76 -16.84 -31.44 13.93
CA ARG A 76 -17.35 -32.69 14.54
C ARG A 76 -16.71 -33.93 13.91
N ALA A 77 -16.57 -33.96 12.58
CA ALA A 77 -15.91 -35.07 11.88
C ALA A 77 -14.43 -35.20 12.27
N ALA A 78 -13.71 -34.07 12.40
CA ALA A 78 -12.33 -34.05 12.86
C ALA A 78 -12.20 -34.59 14.28
N ILE A 79 -13.08 -34.16 15.20
CA ILE A 79 -13.14 -34.67 16.58
C ILE A 79 -13.38 -36.19 16.59
N ALA A 80 -14.38 -36.67 15.83
CA ALA A 80 -14.70 -38.10 15.77
C ALA A 80 -13.55 -38.95 15.20
N SER A 81 -12.78 -38.41 14.26
CA SER A 81 -11.61 -39.10 13.70
C SER A 81 -10.38 -39.11 14.62
N GLY A 82 -10.36 -38.27 15.66
CA GLY A 82 -9.17 -38.04 16.49
C GLY A 82 -8.04 -37.29 15.78
N ALA A 83 -8.33 -36.61 14.65
CA ALA A 83 -7.31 -35.90 13.89
C ALA A 83 -6.69 -34.75 14.68
N ASN A 84 -5.36 -34.63 14.57
CA ASN A 84 -4.60 -33.52 15.15
C ASN A 84 -4.74 -32.29 14.24
N ILE A 85 -5.66 -31.39 14.57
CA ILE A 85 -5.97 -30.21 13.76
C ILE A 85 -6.40 -29.03 14.64
N THR A 86 -5.97 -27.82 14.28
CA THR A 86 -6.47 -26.58 14.89
C THR A 86 -7.33 -25.82 13.90
N TYR A 87 -8.62 -25.67 14.20
CA TYR A 87 -9.50 -24.79 13.43
C TYR A 87 -9.31 -23.33 13.86
N LYS A 88 -9.08 -22.45 12.90
CA LYS A 88 -9.01 -20.99 13.09
C LYS A 88 -10.32 -20.39 12.60
N ILE A 89 -11.25 -20.19 13.52
CA ILE A 89 -12.53 -19.53 13.24
C ILE A 89 -12.28 -18.02 13.21
N LEU A 90 -12.29 -17.45 12.00
CA LEU A 90 -12.08 -16.04 11.76
C LEU A 90 -13.42 -15.30 11.94
N TYR A 91 -13.68 -14.87 13.16
CA TYR A 91 -14.93 -14.20 13.54
C TYR A 91 -14.85 -12.70 13.23
N ASN A 92 -15.70 -12.24 12.32
CA ASN A 92 -15.65 -10.88 11.77
C ASN A 92 -16.99 -10.12 11.84
N ASP A 93 -18.07 -10.77 12.32
CA ASP A 93 -19.41 -10.21 12.54
C ASP A 93 -20.15 -9.77 11.25
N ALA A 94 -19.67 -10.17 10.07
CA ALA A 94 -20.29 -9.84 8.79
C ALA A 94 -19.92 -10.85 7.70
N VAL A 95 -20.83 -11.13 6.78
CA VAL A 95 -20.46 -11.91 5.58
C VAL A 95 -19.51 -11.06 4.74
N ALA A 96 -18.21 -11.31 4.91
CA ALA A 96 -17.18 -10.61 4.18
C ALA A 96 -17.36 -10.85 2.68
N MET A 97 -17.08 -9.83 1.87
CA MET A 97 -17.21 -9.82 0.39
C MET A 97 -18.63 -9.67 -0.19
N THR A 98 -19.71 -9.66 0.60
CA THR A 98 -21.08 -9.40 0.09
C THR A 98 -21.56 -7.95 0.27
N GLY A 99 -20.63 -7.02 0.51
CA GLY A 99 -20.98 -5.63 0.85
C GLY A 99 -21.45 -5.44 2.29
N GLY A 100 -21.14 -6.38 3.18
CA GLY A 100 -21.45 -6.30 4.61
C GLY A 100 -22.88 -6.71 4.93
N GLN A 101 -23.35 -7.82 4.32
CA GLN A 101 -24.57 -8.48 4.78
C GLN A 101 -24.33 -9.06 6.17
N HIS A 102 -25.34 -9.01 7.04
CA HIS A 102 -25.28 -9.72 8.31
C HIS A 102 -25.28 -11.23 8.04
N VAL A 103 -24.62 -11.99 8.90
CA VAL A 103 -24.73 -13.45 8.89
C VAL A 103 -26.18 -13.79 9.22
N ASP A 104 -26.83 -14.62 8.40
CA ASP A 104 -28.17 -15.13 8.70
C ASP A 104 -28.12 -15.89 10.03
N GLY A 105 -28.91 -15.47 11.02
CA GLY A 105 -28.86 -16.00 12.39
C GLY A 105 -27.59 -15.59 13.14
N SER A 106 -27.60 -14.42 13.79
CA SER A 106 -26.43 -13.91 14.52
C SER A 106 -26.03 -14.86 15.66
N MET A 107 -24.78 -15.33 15.67
CA MET A 107 -24.21 -16.14 16.74
C MET A 107 -23.13 -15.35 17.47
N THR A 108 -23.28 -15.15 18.77
CA THR A 108 -22.27 -14.42 19.56
C THR A 108 -21.04 -15.29 19.84
N VAL A 109 -19.93 -14.66 20.22
CA VAL A 109 -18.69 -15.38 20.58
C VAL A 109 -18.93 -16.31 21.78
N GLU A 110 -19.76 -15.91 22.73
CA GLU A 110 -20.16 -16.74 23.87
C GLU A 110 -20.88 -18.02 23.41
N GLN A 111 -21.84 -17.88 22.49
CA GLN A 111 -22.58 -19.02 21.94
C GLN A 111 -21.66 -19.97 21.18
N LEU A 112 -20.74 -19.42 20.38
CA LEU A 112 -19.72 -20.17 19.67
C LEU A 112 -18.84 -20.99 20.64
N VAL A 113 -18.35 -20.36 21.71
CA VAL A 113 -17.54 -21.03 22.74
C VAL A 113 -18.31 -22.20 23.37
N TYR A 114 -19.59 -22.02 23.71
CA TYR A 114 -20.39 -23.09 24.30
C TYR A 114 -20.68 -24.23 23.33
N GLN A 115 -20.97 -23.94 22.06
CA GLN A 115 -21.16 -24.98 21.04
C GLN A 115 -19.90 -25.82 20.87
N LEU A 116 -18.74 -25.18 20.68
CA LEU A 116 -17.47 -25.88 20.51
C LEU A 116 -17.10 -26.73 21.73
N LYS A 117 -17.38 -26.23 22.94
CA LYS A 117 -17.23 -27.00 24.17
C LYS A 117 -18.15 -28.24 24.15
N GLY A 118 -19.40 -28.06 23.73
CA GLY A 118 -20.38 -29.15 23.62
C GLY A 118 -20.00 -30.23 22.61
N GLU A 119 -19.31 -29.86 21.53
CA GLU A 119 -18.78 -30.82 20.54
C GLU A 119 -17.59 -31.64 21.07
N GLY A 120 -16.96 -31.22 22.18
CA GLY A 120 -15.80 -31.90 22.75
C GLY A 120 -14.46 -31.41 22.21
N VAL A 121 -14.36 -30.16 21.75
CA VAL A 121 -13.07 -29.54 21.40
C VAL A 121 -12.13 -29.55 22.61
N ARG A 122 -10.90 -30.01 22.42
CA ARG A 122 -9.94 -30.22 23.53
C ARG A 122 -9.45 -28.91 24.17
N ARG A 123 -9.23 -27.88 23.36
CA ARG A 123 -8.80 -26.56 23.81
C ARG A 123 -9.32 -25.48 22.86
N ILE A 124 -9.82 -24.40 23.44
CA ILE A 124 -10.37 -23.22 22.75
C ILE A 124 -9.55 -22.00 23.18
N ALA A 125 -8.92 -21.31 22.23
CA ALA A 125 -8.26 -20.03 22.47
C ALA A 125 -9.05 -18.90 21.81
N LEU A 126 -9.62 -18.01 22.61
CA LEU A 126 -10.24 -16.78 22.12
C LEU A 126 -9.18 -15.70 22.01
N VAL A 127 -8.96 -15.21 20.79
CA VAL A 127 -7.94 -14.21 20.48
C VAL A 127 -8.62 -12.94 19.99
N SER A 128 -8.37 -11.80 20.64
CA SER A 128 -8.98 -10.51 20.29
C SER A 128 -7.96 -9.36 20.31
N ASP A 129 -8.28 -8.25 19.64
CA ASP A 129 -7.55 -6.99 19.79
C ASP A 129 -7.96 -6.19 21.03
N LEU A 130 -9.07 -6.57 21.69
CA LEU A 130 -9.60 -5.95 22.92
C LEU A 130 -10.06 -7.05 23.91
N PRO A 131 -9.16 -7.94 24.38
CA PRO A 131 -9.53 -9.05 25.25
C PRO A 131 -10.20 -8.61 26.56
N GLU A 132 -9.92 -7.40 27.04
CA GLU A 132 -10.52 -6.80 28.24
C GLU A 132 -12.03 -6.60 28.16
N LYS A 133 -12.63 -6.64 26.96
CA LYS A 133 -14.09 -6.58 26.80
C LYS A 133 -14.79 -7.83 27.32
N TYR A 134 -14.07 -8.95 27.39
CA TYR A 134 -14.58 -10.20 27.93
C TYR A 134 -14.39 -10.19 29.45
N GLY A 135 -15.39 -9.62 30.12
CA GLY A 135 -15.40 -9.41 31.56
C GLY A 135 -15.56 -10.68 32.39
N ARG A 136 -16.08 -10.53 33.61
CA ARG A 136 -16.32 -11.66 34.53
C ARG A 136 -17.44 -12.57 34.07
N ASP A 137 -18.42 -12.04 33.35
CA ASP A 137 -19.62 -12.76 32.91
C ASP A 137 -19.39 -13.62 31.66
N PHE A 138 -18.20 -13.50 31.03
CA PHE A 138 -17.83 -14.35 29.92
C PHE A 138 -17.49 -15.77 30.39
N PRO A 139 -17.76 -16.83 29.60
CA PRO A 139 -17.48 -18.21 30.00
C PRO A 139 -16.05 -18.44 30.48
N ARG A 140 -15.90 -19.26 31.55
CA ARG A 140 -14.60 -19.70 32.07
C ARG A 140 -14.67 -21.18 32.41
N PHE A 141 -13.80 -21.97 31.80
CA PHE A 141 -13.66 -23.40 32.07
C PHE A 141 -12.26 -23.86 31.65
N GLU A 142 -11.85 -25.03 32.15
CA GLU A 142 -10.58 -25.63 31.78
C GLU A 142 -10.50 -25.84 30.26
N GLY A 143 -9.41 -25.38 29.64
CA GLY A 143 -9.23 -25.44 28.19
C GLY A 143 -9.72 -24.21 27.42
N LEU A 144 -10.31 -23.19 28.08
CA LEU A 144 -10.59 -21.89 27.46
C LEU A 144 -9.58 -20.83 27.90
N SER A 145 -8.91 -20.17 26.95
CA SER A 145 -8.10 -18.97 27.20
C SER A 145 -8.64 -17.76 26.45
N ILE A 146 -8.40 -16.56 26.99
CA ILE A 146 -8.73 -15.28 26.37
C ILE A 146 -7.43 -14.49 26.29
N ASP A 147 -6.96 -14.26 25.07
CA ASP A 147 -5.63 -13.75 24.81
C ASP A 147 -5.66 -12.56 23.85
N HIS A 148 -4.70 -11.66 24.01
CA HIS A 148 -4.46 -10.61 23.03
C HIS A 148 -3.82 -11.19 21.76
N ARG A 149 -4.20 -10.67 20.59
CA ARG A 149 -3.65 -11.07 19.28
C ARG A 149 -2.12 -11.00 19.14
N ASP A 150 -1.43 -10.25 19.99
CA ASP A 150 0.03 -10.22 19.98
C ASP A 150 0.65 -11.54 20.46
N GLN A 151 -0.10 -12.36 21.21
CA GLN A 151 0.31 -13.69 21.64
C GLN A 151 -0.04 -14.79 20.62
N PHE A 152 -0.60 -14.41 19.46
CA PHE A 152 -1.17 -15.37 18.50
C PHE A 152 -0.18 -16.45 18.04
N ASN A 153 1.09 -16.11 17.81
CA ASN A 153 2.10 -17.10 17.41
C ASN A 153 2.39 -18.11 18.55
N ALA A 154 2.56 -17.64 19.78
CA ALA A 154 2.79 -18.49 20.94
C ALA A 154 1.59 -19.44 21.19
N ILE A 155 0.36 -18.93 21.03
CA ILE A 155 -0.87 -19.72 21.12
C ILE A 155 -0.87 -20.82 20.07
N GLN A 156 -0.60 -20.48 18.81
CA GLN A 156 -0.54 -21.47 17.72
C GLN A 156 0.52 -22.55 17.97
N LYS A 157 1.74 -22.17 18.38
CA LYS A 157 2.80 -23.12 18.76
C LYS A 157 2.30 -24.08 19.85
N SER A 158 1.66 -23.54 20.91
CA SER A 158 1.13 -24.36 22.00
C SER A 158 0.00 -25.30 21.60
N LEU A 159 -0.78 -24.97 20.56
CA LEU A 159 -1.90 -25.79 20.08
C LEU A 159 -1.45 -26.88 19.09
N ARG A 160 -0.40 -26.62 18.30
CA ARG A 160 0.18 -27.59 17.38
C ARG A 160 0.72 -28.84 18.06
N GLU A 161 1.22 -28.69 19.29
CA GLU A 161 1.79 -29.80 20.07
C GLU A 161 0.74 -30.64 20.82
N LEU A 162 -0.55 -30.30 20.71
CA LEU A 162 -1.64 -31.04 21.37
C LEU A 162 -2.27 -32.07 20.44
N ASP A 163 -2.47 -33.29 20.94
CA ASP A 163 -3.25 -34.31 20.23
C ASP A 163 -4.76 -34.02 20.27
N GLY A 164 -5.42 -34.26 19.15
CA GLY A 164 -6.84 -34.05 18.90
C GLY A 164 -7.18 -32.67 18.33
N THR A 165 -8.48 -32.42 18.21
CA THR A 165 -9.00 -31.18 17.61
C THR A 165 -9.00 -30.03 18.61
N THR A 166 -8.39 -28.91 18.22
CA THR A 166 -8.39 -27.65 18.97
C THR A 166 -8.95 -26.50 18.13
N VAL A 167 -9.32 -25.39 18.77
CA VAL A 167 -9.90 -24.22 18.08
C VAL A 167 -9.24 -22.92 18.54
N ILE A 168 -8.96 -22.04 17.60
CA ILE A 168 -8.72 -20.63 17.83
C ILE A 168 -9.91 -19.85 17.30
N ILE A 169 -10.56 -19.07 18.15
CA ILE A 169 -11.55 -18.07 17.73
C ILE A 169 -10.78 -16.76 17.61
N TYR A 170 -10.46 -16.36 16.38
CA TYR A 170 -9.81 -15.08 16.12
C TYR A 170 -10.88 -14.02 15.86
N GLU A 171 -11.21 -13.26 16.90
CA GLU A 171 -12.25 -12.24 16.89
C GLU A 171 -11.67 -10.88 16.51
N GLN A 172 -12.08 -10.39 15.33
CA GLN A 172 -11.80 -9.03 14.93
C GLN A 172 -12.75 -8.60 13.80
N THR A 173 -13.49 -7.51 13.97
CA THR A 173 -14.43 -7.05 12.92
C THR A 173 -13.71 -6.79 11.59
N CYS A 174 -14.37 -7.17 10.49
CA CYS A 174 -13.89 -6.93 9.11
C CYS A 174 -13.46 -5.46 8.90
N ALA A 175 -12.32 -5.26 8.24
CA ALA A 175 -11.75 -3.92 8.02
C ALA A 175 -12.69 -2.97 7.26
N THR A 176 -13.34 -3.49 6.20
CA THR A 176 -14.28 -2.73 5.36
C THR A 176 -15.52 -2.33 6.16
N GLU A 177 -16.02 -3.23 7.00
CA GLU A 177 -17.19 -2.98 7.83
C GLU A 177 -16.87 -2.01 8.97
N LYS A 178 -15.70 -2.12 9.62
CA LYS A 178 -15.21 -1.10 10.59
C LYS A 178 -15.21 0.30 9.95
N ARG A 179 -14.71 0.44 8.71
CA ARG A 179 -14.71 1.73 7.99
C ARG A 179 -16.13 2.23 7.70
N ARG A 180 -17.02 1.34 7.25
CA ARG A 180 -18.43 1.67 6.96
C ARG A 180 -19.18 2.12 8.21
N ARG A 181 -19.05 1.39 9.32
CA ARG A 181 -19.69 1.72 10.60
C ARG A 181 -19.18 3.06 11.14
N ARG A 182 -17.88 3.34 11.08
CA ARG A 182 -17.31 4.65 11.47
C ARG A 182 -17.83 5.81 10.61
N ARG A 183 -17.89 5.64 9.29
CA ARG A 183 -18.46 6.66 8.38
C ARG A 183 -19.94 6.96 8.70
N ARG A 184 -20.69 5.96 9.18
CA ARG A 184 -22.09 6.09 9.60
C ARG A 184 -22.28 6.51 11.06
N GLY A 185 -21.21 6.70 11.82
CA GLY A 185 -21.27 7.00 13.27
C GLY A 185 -21.75 5.83 14.14
N LEU A 186 -21.75 4.59 13.62
CA LEU A 186 -22.19 3.38 14.34
C LEU A 186 -21.06 2.70 15.13
N LEU A 187 -19.82 3.13 14.93
CA LEU A 187 -18.64 2.63 15.65
C LEU A 187 -17.76 3.83 15.99
N GLU A 188 -17.19 3.84 17.19
CA GLU A 188 -16.24 4.86 17.61
C GLU A 188 -15.07 4.96 16.62
N ASP A 189 -14.74 6.20 16.24
CA ASP A 189 -13.58 6.49 15.43
C ASP A 189 -12.42 6.95 16.33
N PRO A 190 -11.38 6.11 16.53
CA PRO A 190 -10.31 6.43 17.49
C PRO A 190 -9.60 7.74 17.12
N ASP A 191 -9.42 8.61 18.12
CA ASP A 191 -8.63 9.84 18.01
C ASP A 191 -7.12 9.55 18.09
N LYS A 192 -6.65 8.66 17.20
CA LYS A 192 -5.25 8.32 17.03
C LYS A 192 -4.96 8.06 15.56
N ARG A 193 -4.10 8.88 14.98
CA ARG A 193 -3.63 8.80 13.59
C ARG A 193 -2.15 8.44 13.54
N VAL A 194 -1.74 7.78 12.47
CA VAL A 194 -0.34 7.43 12.23
C VAL A 194 0.19 8.36 11.14
N PHE A 195 1.35 8.95 11.41
CA PHE A 195 2.11 9.80 10.51
C PHE A 195 3.50 9.18 10.31
N ILE A 196 4.08 9.37 9.13
CA ILE A 196 5.46 8.96 8.83
C ILE A 196 6.24 10.22 8.49
N ASN A 197 7.29 10.51 9.27
CA ASN A 197 8.25 11.55 8.89
C ASN A 197 9.10 11.01 7.72
N GLU A 198 8.84 11.50 6.52
CA GLU A 198 9.49 11.03 5.29
C GLU A 198 11.01 11.22 5.30
N ARG A 199 11.51 12.28 5.94
CA ARG A 199 12.94 12.53 6.07
C ARG A 199 13.62 11.51 6.97
N VAL A 200 12.92 10.98 7.97
CA VAL A 200 13.41 9.85 8.78
C VAL A 200 13.18 8.53 8.06
N CYS A 201 12.12 8.37 7.28
CA CYS A 201 11.84 7.12 6.56
C CYS A 201 12.99 6.71 5.62
N GLU A 202 13.38 5.44 5.65
CA GLU A 202 14.38 4.88 4.72
C GLU A 202 13.75 4.19 3.50
N GLY A 203 12.42 4.13 3.40
CA GLY A 203 11.74 3.45 2.29
C GLY A 203 11.92 1.93 2.26
N CYS A 204 12.26 1.30 3.39
CA CYS A 204 12.61 -0.13 3.45
C CYS A 204 11.44 -1.12 3.29
N GLY A 205 10.19 -0.65 3.34
CA GLY A 205 9.02 -1.52 3.15
C GLY A 205 8.65 -2.44 4.32
N ASP A 206 9.42 -2.51 5.41
CA ASP A 206 9.11 -3.41 6.55
C ASP A 206 7.72 -3.14 7.17
N CYS A 207 7.27 -1.89 7.17
CA CYS A 207 5.89 -1.57 7.56
C CYS A 207 4.83 -2.20 6.64
N GLY A 208 5.11 -2.32 5.34
CA GLY A 208 4.31 -3.05 4.35
C GLY A 208 4.30 -4.54 4.66
N VAL A 209 5.49 -5.14 4.83
CA VAL A 209 5.65 -6.57 5.14
C VAL A 209 4.91 -6.96 6.42
N LYS A 210 5.05 -6.20 7.51
CA LYS A 210 4.39 -6.49 8.79
C LYS A 210 2.87 -6.29 8.75
N SER A 211 2.37 -5.37 7.92
CA SER A 211 0.96 -4.95 7.98
C SER A 211 0.09 -5.36 6.80
N ASN A 212 0.70 -5.78 5.68
CA ASN A 212 0.08 -6.01 4.38
C ASN A 212 -0.94 -4.91 4.04
N CYS A 213 -0.53 -3.65 4.20
CA CYS A 213 -1.44 -2.52 4.23
C CYS A 213 -1.26 -1.60 3.02
N LEU A 214 -2.26 -1.61 2.15
CA LEU A 214 -2.35 -0.72 0.99
C LEU A 214 -2.68 0.74 1.33
N SER A 215 -2.74 1.11 2.62
CA SER A 215 -2.77 2.52 3.05
C SER A 215 -1.41 3.06 3.45
N VAL A 216 -0.36 2.24 3.35
CA VAL A 216 1.02 2.72 3.38
C VAL A 216 1.41 2.94 1.92
N LEU A 217 1.35 4.18 1.46
CA LEU A 217 1.60 4.55 0.06
C LEU A 217 3.09 4.91 -0.14
N PRO A 218 3.63 4.75 -1.37
CA PRO A 218 4.89 5.39 -1.73
C PRO A 218 4.75 6.91 -1.65
N LYS A 219 5.87 7.59 -1.46
CA LYS A 219 5.97 9.04 -1.62
C LYS A 219 7.33 9.36 -2.19
N GLU A 220 7.38 9.91 -3.40
CA GLU A 220 8.65 10.35 -3.99
C GLU A 220 9.18 11.60 -3.29
N THR A 221 10.49 11.64 -3.08
CA THR A 221 11.20 12.74 -2.43
C THR A 221 12.58 12.91 -3.07
N GLU A 222 13.23 14.04 -2.85
CA GLU A 222 14.61 14.28 -3.32
C GLU A 222 15.64 13.26 -2.78
N LEU A 223 15.30 12.62 -1.66
CA LEU A 223 16.08 11.56 -1.00
C LEU A 223 15.66 10.14 -1.44
N GLY A 224 14.87 10.03 -2.51
CA GLY A 224 14.30 8.79 -3.06
C GLY A 224 12.96 8.38 -2.45
N ARG A 225 12.36 7.30 -2.98
CA ARG A 225 11.05 6.77 -2.58
C ARG A 225 10.93 6.50 -1.08
N LYS A 226 9.99 7.18 -0.42
CA LYS A 226 9.65 7.06 1.01
C LYS A 226 8.26 6.43 1.19
N ARG A 227 7.70 6.57 2.39
CA ARG A 227 6.39 6.04 2.77
C ARG A 227 5.55 7.11 3.41
N MET A 228 4.26 7.11 3.10
CA MET A 228 3.26 7.94 3.77
C MET A 228 2.03 7.10 4.12
N ILE A 229 1.19 7.61 5.02
CA ILE A 229 -0.08 7.00 5.35
C ILE A 229 -1.19 7.76 4.65
N ASP A 230 -1.99 7.05 3.86
CA ASP A 230 -3.26 7.56 3.37
C ASP A 230 -4.24 7.72 4.54
N GLN A 231 -4.45 8.96 4.97
CA GLN A 231 -5.32 9.30 6.10
C GLN A 231 -6.81 9.06 5.82
N SER A 232 -7.21 8.99 4.55
CA SER A 232 -8.58 8.81 4.09
C SER A 232 -8.98 7.32 3.99
N ALA A 233 -8.01 6.45 3.71
CA ALA A 233 -8.21 5.02 3.61
C ALA A 233 -7.75 4.22 4.84
N CYS A 234 -6.99 4.83 5.77
CA CYS A 234 -6.49 4.14 6.95
C CYS A 234 -7.61 3.58 7.84
N ASN A 235 -7.55 2.28 8.15
CA ASN A 235 -8.52 1.60 9.04
C ASN A 235 -8.19 1.73 10.52
N LYS A 236 -7.09 2.42 10.88
CA LYS A 236 -6.66 2.62 12.27
C LYS A 236 -6.47 1.31 13.05
N ASP A 237 -5.97 0.25 12.39
CA ASP A 237 -5.59 -1.02 13.04
C ASP A 237 -4.17 -1.01 13.64
N TYR A 238 -3.39 0.01 13.27
CA TYR A 238 -2.03 0.33 13.75
C TYR A 238 -0.96 -0.74 13.52
N SER A 239 -1.23 -1.79 12.74
CA SER A 239 -0.28 -2.89 12.52
C SER A 239 0.99 -2.46 11.80
N CYS A 240 0.94 -1.36 11.03
CA CYS A 240 2.13 -0.77 10.40
C CYS A 240 3.18 -0.29 11.42
N LEU A 241 2.76 0.03 12.66
CA LEU A 241 3.68 0.42 13.74
C LEU A 241 4.59 -0.73 14.19
N LYS A 242 4.23 -1.99 13.88
CA LYS A 242 5.06 -3.17 14.16
C LYS A 242 6.32 -3.23 13.30
N GLY A 243 6.36 -2.53 12.16
CA GLY A 243 7.58 -2.43 11.35
C GLY A 243 8.68 -1.67 12.10
N PHE A 244 9.93 -2.11 12.07
CA PHE A 244 11.04 -1.56 12.83
C PHE A 244 11.57 -0.26 12.21
N CYS A 245 10.85 0.83 12.48
CA CYS A 245 11.14 2.15 11.92
C CYS A 245 10.86 3.26 12.94
N PRO A 246 11.82 4.17 13.20
CA PRO A 246 11.65 5.32 14.09
C PRO A 246 10.87 6.46 13.44
N ALA A 247 10.64 6.43 12.11
CA ALA A 247 9.90 7.47 11.40
C ALA A 247 8.42 7.56 11.77
N PHE A 248 7.88 6.51 12.40
CA PHE A 248 6.48 6.46 12.80
C PHE A 248 6.19 7.35 13.99
N VAL A 249 5.16 8.17 13.81
CA VAL A 249 4.62 9.07 14.80
C VAL A 249 3.13 8.78 14.94
N THR A 250 2.64 8.72 16.17
CA THR A 250 1.20 8.72 16.42
C THR A 250 0.76 10.07 16.95
N VAL A 251 -0.31 10.60 16.39
CA VAL A 251 -0.86 11.91 16.72
C VAL A 251 -2.31 11.73 17.21
N THR A 252 -2.64 12.33 18.35
CA THR A 252 -4.01 12.43 18.87
C THR A 252 -4.46 13.90 18.88
N GLY A 253 -5.76 14.18 18.87
CA GLY A 253 -6.31 15.53 18.71
C GLY A 253 -6.26 16.05 17.27
N ALA A 254 -6.02 15.16 16.30
CA ALA A 254 -5.70 15.50 14.92
C ALA A 254 -6.92 15.33 14.00
N ARG A 255 -7.35 16.44 13.39
CA ARG A 255 -8.30 16.45 12.27
C ARG A 255 -7.51 16.59 10.97
N ILE A 256 -7.90 15.87 9.92
CA ILE A 256 -7.24 16.01 8.61
C ILE A 256 -7.45 17.44 8.16
N HIS A 257 -6.35 18.12 7.83
CA HIS A 257 -6.39 19.47 7.29
C HIS A 257 -7.20 19.46 6.00
N LYS A 258 -8.21 20.32 5.92
CA LYS A 258 -8.94 20.55 4.68
C LYS A 258 -8.29 21.77 4.03
N SER A 259 -7.68 21.58 2.87
CA SER A 259 -7.34 22.71 2.00
C SER A 259 -8.63 23.54 1.80
N LEU A 260 -8.51 24.83 2.13
CA LEU A 260 -9.57 25.85 2.14
C LEU A 260 -10.31 25.99 0.79
N PRO A 261 -11.42 26.75 0.78
CA PRO A 261 -12.80 26.27 0.65
C PRO A 261 -13.08 25.63 -0.73
N ALA A 262 -14.23 24.94 -0.86
CA ALA A 262 -14.83 24.65 -2.17
C ALA A 262 -14.64 25.87 -3.07
N VAL A 263 -14.10 25.67 -4.26
CA VAL A 263 -13.86 26.73 -5.24
C VAL A 263 -15.21 27.13 -5.84
N GLY A 264 -16.14 27.55 -4.97
CA GLY A 264 -17.51 27.93 -5.27
C GLY A 264 -17.63 29.36 -5.79
N ASP A 265 -16.58 30.18 -5.63
CA ASP A 265 -16.59 31.60 -5.98
C ASP A 265 -15.53 32.02 -7.02
N VAL A 266 -14.83 31.07 -7.65
CA VAL A 266 -13.95 31.44 -8.78
C VAL A 266 -14.81 31.64 -10.01
N ALA A 267 -14.88 32.89 -10.48
CA ALA A 267 -15.50 33.23 -11.75
C ALA A 267 -14.87 32.40 -12.88
N PHE A 268 -15.64 31.43 -13.37
CA PHE A 268 -15.28 30.56 -14.48
C PHE A 268 -16.13 30.97 -15.69
N PRO A 269 -15.56 31.07 -16.90
CA PRO A 269 -16.34 31.36 -18.10
C PRO A 269 -17.47 30.35 -18.31
N GLU A 270 -18.54 30.76 -18.98
CA GLU A 270 -19.58 29.82 -19.40
C GLU A 270 -18.97 28.76 -20.34
N ILE A 271 -19.29 27.49 -20.07
CA ILE A 271 -18.87 26.33 -20.88
C ILE A 271 -20.01 25.95 -21.81
N ASN A 272 -19.68 25.35 -22.96
CA ASN A 272 -20.72 24.94 -23.91
C ASN A 272 -21.58 23.82 -23.31
N GLU A 273 -22.83 23.72 -23.76
CA GLU A 273 -23.63 22.53 -23.46
C GLU A 273 -23.12 21.37 -24.33
N GLY A 274 -22.71 20.28 -23.68
CA GLY A 274 -22.21 19.09 -24.37
C GLY A 274 -23.32 18.39 -25.17
N ASN A 275 -22.92 17.61 -26.17
CA ASN A 275 -23.85 16.77 -26.94
C ASN A 275 -24.00 15.38 -26.29
N THR A 276 -25.11 14.70 -26.53
CA THR A 276 -25.28 13.29 -26.11
C THR A 276 -25.09 12.36 -27.29
N VAL A 277 -24.64 11.13 -27.01
CA VAL A 277 -24.51 10.09 -28.05
C VAL A 277 -25.91 9.63 -28.48
N PRO A 278 -26.25 9.68 -29.78
CA PRO A 278 -27.50 9.11 -30.27
C PRO A 278 -27.50 7.59 -30.13
N LEU A 279 -28.60 7.02 -29.64
CA LEU A 279 -28.76 5.58 -29.46
C LEU A 279 -29.38 4.93 -30.70
N ASN A 280 -28.56 4.20 -31.46
CA ASN A 280 -29.00 3.35 -32.58
C ASN A 280 -29.06 1.85 -32.18
N GLY A 281 -29.29 1.59 -30.90
CA GLY A 281 -29.24 0.28 -30.25
C GLY A 281 -28.64 0.38 -28.85
N ALA A 282 -28.30 -0.77 -28.27
CA ALA A 282 -27.73 -0.82 -26.92
C ALA A 282 -26.25 -0.39 -26.90
N LEU A 283 -25.97 0.73 -26.25
CA LEU A 283 -24.63 1.24 -25.95
C LEU A 283 -24.08 0.57 -24.68
N GLY A 284 -22.85 0.08 -24.73
CA GLY A 284 -22.15 -0.56 -23.62
C GLY A 284 -21.12 0.36 -22.97
N ILE A 285 -21.31 0.69 -21.69
CA ILE A 285 -20.35 1.44 -20.88
C ILE A 285 -19.72 0.46 -19.89
N LEU A 286 -18.40 0.36 -19.91
CA LEU A 286 -17.63 -0.38 -18.91
C LEU A 286 -17.01 0.64 -17.95
N LEU A 287 -17.42 0.59 -16.69
CA LEU A 287 -16.73 1.32 -15.63
C LEU A 287 -15.77 0.37 -14.93
N THR A 288 -14.50 0.74 -14.85
CA THR A 288 -13.48 -0.04 -14.14
C THR A 288 -12.98 0.73 -12.95
N GLY A 289 -12.51 0.02 -11.94
CA GLY A 289 -11.69 0.62 -10.91
C GLY A 289 -11.59 -0.29 -9.71
N VAL A 290 -11.30 0.31 -8.57
CA VAL A 290 -10.92 -0.42 -7.38
C VAL A 290 -12.03 -0.33 -6.32
N GLY A 291 -12.22 -1.41 -5.57
CA GLY A 291 -13.26 -1.53 -4.55
C GLY A 291 -13.19 -0.42 -3.51
N GLY A 292 -14.33 0.24 -3.29
CA GLY A 292 -14.43 1.37 -2.36
C GLY A 292 -14.10 2.74 -2.95
N MET A 293 -13.81 2.82 -4.25
CA MET A 293 -13.57 4.09 -4.94
C MET A 293 -14.84 4.76 -5.47
N GLY A 294 -15.99 4.08 -5.53
CA GLY A 294 -17.27 4.69 -5.97
C GLY A 294 -17.73 4.33 -7.38
N VAL A 295 -17.05 3.39 -8.06
CA VAL A 295 -17.42 2.86 -9.39
C VAL A 295 -18.88 2.39 -9.46
N LEU A 296 -19.35 1.72 -8.40
CA LEU A 296 -20.75 1.27 -8.28
C LEU A 296 -21.72 2.44 -8.33
N THR A 297 -21.41 3.52 -7.61
CA THR A 297 -22.25 4.70 -7.51
C THR A 297 -22.38 5.39 -8.86
N VAL A 298 -21.28 5.56 -9.59
CA VAL A 298 -21.32 6.16 -10.94
C VAL A 298 -22.15 5.30 -11.89
N GLY A 299 -21.98 3.97 -11.87
CA GLY A 299 -22.80 3.07 -12.69
C GLY A 299 -24.29 3.18 -12.39
N SER A 300 -24.67 3.25 -11.11
CA SER A 300 -26.06 3.46 -10.70
C SER A 300 -26.61 4.84 -11.08
N ILE A 301 -25.79 5.90 -10.99
CA ILE A 301 -26.17 7.27 -11.41
C ILE A 301 -26.47 7.29 -12.92
N ILE A 302 -25.60 6.70 -13.74
CA ILE A 302 -25.80 6.62 -15.20
C ILE A 302 -27.07 5.81 -15.52
N GLY A 303 -27.25 4.65 -14.89
CA GLY A 303 -28.44 3.82 -15.08
C GLY A 303 -29.74 4.52 -14.67
N MET A 304 -29.72 5.25 -13.55
CA MET A 304 -30.86 6.05 -13.09
C MET A 304 -31.14 7.23 -14.01
N ALA A 305 -30.11 7.91 -14.52
CA ALA A 305 -30.27 8.99 -15.50
C ALA A 305 -30.93 8.47 -16.80
N ALA A 306 -30.53 7.30 -17.29
CA ALA A 306 -31.19 6.66 -18.42
C ALA A 306 -32.66 6.33 -18.12
N HIS A 307 -32.96 5.82 -16.92
CA HIS A 307 -34.32 5.54 -16.48
C HIS A 307 -35.20 6.80 -16.41
N ILE A 308 -34.67 7.91 -15.88
CA ILE A 308 -35.36 9.20 -15.81
C ILE A 308 -35.76 9.69 -17.21
N GLU A 309 -34.94 9.43 -18.23
CA GLU A 309 -35.21 9.78 -19.62
C GLU A 309 -36.09 8.76 -20.37
N GLY A 310 -36.60 7.72 -19.68
CA GLY A 310 -37.45 6.69 -20.28
C GLY A 310 -36.70 5.68 -21.16
N LYS A 311 -35.36 5.62 -21.08
CA LYS A 311 -34.53 4.68 -21.83
C LYS A 311 -34.48 3.32 -21.14
N GLY A 312 -34.16 2.28 -21.91
CA GLY A 312 -33.82 0.97 -21.34
C GLY A 312 -32.46 1.03 -20.64
N ALA A 313 -32.36 0.42 -19.45
CA ALA A 313 -31.12 0.39 -18.69
C ALA A 313 -30.90 -0.96 -17.98
N ALA A 314 -29.66 -1.45 -17.98
CA ALA A 314 -29.24 -2.57 -17.14
C ALA A 314 -27.86 -2.29 -16.55
N VAL A 315 -27.71 -2.54 -15.25
CA VAL A 315 -26.45 -2.37 -14.52
C VAL A 315 -26.07 -3.68 -13.86
N LEU A 316 -24.88 -4.18 -14.15
CA LEU A 316 -24.30 -5.37 -13.52
C LEU A 316 -22.94 -5.01 -12.92
N VAL A 317 -22.79 -5.22 -11.63
CA VAL A 317 -21.52 -5.01 -10.93
C VAL A 317 -20.86 -6.35 -10.66
N GLN A 318 -19.57 -6.46 -10.96
CA GLN A 318 -18.72 -7.58 -10.58
C GLN A 318 -17.61 -7.08 -9.67
N THR A 319 -17.46 -7.70 -8.50
CA THR A 319 -16.39 -7.39 -7.54
C THR A 319 -15.42 -8.55 -7.47
N GLY A 320 -14.14 -8.29 -7.73
CA GLY A 320 -13.07 -9.27 -7.56
C GLY A 320 -12.81 -9.59 -6.09
N LEU A 321 -12.25 -10.77 -5.85
CA LEU A 321 -11.81 -11.20 -4.52
C LEU A 321 -10.62 -10.34 -4.06
N ALA A 322 -10.79 -9.58 -2.97
CA ALA A 322 -9.72 -8.80 -2.36
C ALA A 322 -9.98 -8.48 -0.89
N GLN A 323 -8.92 -8.32 -0.11
CA GLN A 323 -9.02 -7.85 1.28
C GLN A 323 -9.31 -6.35 1.34
N LYS A 324 -8.68 -5.61 0.44
CA LYS A 324 -8.83 -4.17 0.22
C LYS A 324 -8.46 -3.90 -1.22
N PHE A 325 -9.10 -2.92 -1.83
CA PHE A 325 -8.74 -2.46 -3.17
C PHE A 325 -8.76 -3.58 -4.25
N GLY A 326 -9.80 -4.40 -4.28
CA GLY A 326 -9.99 -5.38 -5.35
C GLY A 326 -10.46 -4.75 -6.64
N ALA A 327 -10.16 -5.37 -7.77
CA ALA A 327 -10.71 -4.96 -9.06
C ALA A 327 -12.24 -5.03 -9.03
N VAL A 328 -12.90 -4.00 -9.55
CA VAL A 328 -14.34 -3.89 -9.67
C VAL A 328 -14.66 -3.42 -11.08
N THR A 329 -15.63 -4.08 -11.70
CA THR A 329 -16.18 -3.68 -12.98
C THR A 329 -17.68 -3.45 -12.84
N SER A 330 -18.18 -2.37 -13.42
CA SER A 330 -19.61 -2.10 -13.57
C SER A 330 -19.94 -2.04 -15.05
N HIS A 331 -20.79 -2.95 -15.49
CA HIS A 331 -21.32 -3.00 -16.84
C HIS A 331 -22.64 -2.22 -16.85
N VAL A 332 -22.68 -1.13 -17.62
CA VAL A 332 -23.90 -0.35 -17.82
C VAL A 332 -24.30 -0.47 -19.28
N ARG A 333 -25.53 -0.88 -19.53
CA ARG A 333 -26.11 -0.94 -20.87
C ARG A 333 -27.29 0.00 -20.96
N ILE A 334 -27.31 0.83 -21.99
CA ILE A 334 -28.37 1.79 -22.25
C ILE A 334 -28.86 1.58 -23.68
N ALA A 335 -30.17 1.48 -23.87
CA ALA A 335 -30.80 1.34 -25.17
C ALA A 335 -32.01 2.27 -25.27
N PRO A 336 -32.53 2.58 -26.48
CA PRO A 336 -33.75 3.35 -26.63
C PRO A 336 -34.92 2.77 -25.82
N THR A 337 -35.05 1.43 -25.78
CA THR A 337 -36.08 0.73 -25.00
C THR A 337 -35.51 -0.44 -24.20
N GLN A 338 -36.19 -0.84 -23.11
CA GLN A 338 -35.76 -1.97 -22.27
C GLN A 338 -35.69 -3.31 -23.03
N GLY A 339 -36.58 -3.50 -24.01
CA GLY A 339 -36.67 -4.75 -24.80
C GLY A 339 -35.46 -5.03 -25.69
N GLU A 340 -34.59 -4.04 -25.88
CA GLU A 340 -33.36 -4.16 -26.69
C GLU A 340 -32.14 -4.62 -25.87
N ILE A 341 -32.30 -4.81 -24.56
CA ILE A 341 -31.22 -5.29 -23.67
C ILE A 341 -31.41 -6.78 -23.37
N TYR A 342 -30.72 -7.63 -24.13
CA TYR A 342 -30.77 -9.10 -23.97
C TYR A 342 -29.87 -9.66 -22.84
N GLY A 343 -29.04 -8.84 -22.22
CA GLY A 343 -28.18 -9.25 -21.10
C GLY A 343 -27.41 -8.08 -20.52
N ALA A 344 -27.21 -8.06 -19.20
CA ALA A 344 -26.65 -6.91 -18.49
C ALA A 344 -25.13 -6.73 -18.64
N ARG A 345 -24.39 -7.80 -18.97
CA ARG A 345 -22.95 -7.75 -19.16
C ARG A 345 -22.62 -7.14 -20.52
N VAL A 346 -21.66 -6.22 -20.58
CA VAL A 346 -21.09 -5.74 -21.85
C VAL A 346 -20.43 -6.94 -22.55
N PRO A 347 -20.78 -7.29 -23.80
CA PRO A 347 -20.15 -8.40 -24.51
C PRO A 347 -18.69 -8.10 -24.90
N LEU A 348 -17.94 -9.14 -25.27
CA LEU A 348 -16.60 -8.99 -25.85
C LEU A 348 -16.66 -8.18 -27.16
N GLY A 349 -15.74 -7.24 -27.34
CA GLY A 349 -15.64 -6.39 -28.53
C GLY A 349 -16.87 -5.50 -28.82
N ARG A 350 -17.68 -5.15 -27.81
CA ARG A 350 -18.95 -4.41 -27.99
C ARG A 350 -19.12 -3.20 -27.06
N GLY A 351 -18.13 -2.89 -26.24
CA GLY A 351 -18.11 -1.71 -25.37
C GLY A 351 -17.79 -0.46 -26.16
N ASP A 352 -18.57 0.60 -25.94
CA ASP A 352 -18.45 1.89 -26.61
C ASP A 352 -17.68 2.92 -25.77
N LEU A 353 -17.71 2.77 -24.44
CA LEU A 353 -17.05 3.69 -23.52
C LEU A 353 -16.42 2.93 -22.35
N LEU A 354 -15.14 3.17 -22.12
CA LEU A 354 -14.43 2.83 -20.88
C LEU A 354 -14.37 4.07 -19.98
N LEU A 355 -14.98 4.00 -18.80
CA LEU A 355 -14.75 4.96 -17.72
C LEU A 355 -13.86 4.31 -16.66
N GLY A 356 -12.55 4.53 -16.76
CA GLY A 356 -11.58 3.94 -15.84
C GLY A 356 -11.35 4.82 -14.63
N ALA A 357 -11.86 4.46 -13.47
CA ALA A 357 -11.54 5.14 -12.21
C ALA A 357 -10.13 4.78 -11.69
N ASP A 358 -9.50 3.74 -12.23
CA ASP A 358 -8.12 3.33 -11.95
C ASP A 358 -7.50 2.68 -13.19
N LEU A 359 -6.21 2.98 -13.41
CA LEU A 359 -5.45 2.59 -14.59
C LEU A 359 -5.18 1.07 -14.65
N VAL A 360 -4.96 0.42 -13.51
CA VAL A 360 -4.64 -1.03 -13.44
C VAL A 360 -5.81 -1.87 -13.92
N VAL A 361 -7.02 -1.58 -13.44
CA VAL A 361 -8.21 -2.34 -13.85
C VAL A 361 -8.66 -1.94 -15.26
N ALA A 362 -8.48 -0.68 -15.65
CA ALA A 362 -8.77 -0.19 -17.01
C ALA A 362 -7.91 -0.87 -18.09
N SER A 363 -6.61 -1.02 -17.84
CA SER A 363 -5.66 -1.66 -18.76
C SER A 363 -5.66 -3.19 -18.70
N GLY A 364 -6.40 -3.79 -17.77
CA GLY A 364 -6.50 -5.25 -17.63
C GLY A 364 -7.11 -5.94 -18.85
N ALA A 365 -6.62 -7.14 -19.17
CA ALA A 365 -7.01 -7.88 -20.38
C ALA A 365 -8.54 -8.12 -20.50
N ASP A 366 -9.24 -8.44 -19.42
CA ASP A 366 -10.71 -8.63 -19.47
C ASP A 366 -11.44 -7.31 -19.76
N SER A 367 -10.91 -6.16 -19.31
CA SER A 367 -11.49 -4.84 -19.58
C SER A 367 -11.29 -4.46 -21.04
N LEU A 368 -10.05 -4.55 -21.54
CA LEU A 368 -9.71 -4.21 -22.92
C LEU A 368 -10.44 -5.11 -23.94
N ALA A 369 -10.56 -6.42 -23.66
CA ALA A 369 -11.26 -7.36 -24.53
C ALA A 369 -12.76 -7.06 -24.71
N ARG A 370 -13.35 -6.19 -23.88
CA ARG A 370 -14.75 -5.75 -24.04
C ARG A 370 -14.91 -4.59 -25.00
N LEU A 371 -13.87 -3.80 -25.23
CA LEU A 371 -13.97 -2.58 -26.02
C LEU A 371 -14.03 -2.91 -27.50
N ASP A 372 -14.86 -2.17 -28.24
CA ASP A 372 -14.87 -2.21 -29.70
C ASP A 372 -13.79 -1.25 -30.23
N GLY A 373 -12.63 -1.77 -30.63
CA GLY A 373 -11.50 -0.94 -31.05
C GLY A 373 -11.76 -0.06 -32.28
N GLY A 374 -12.83 -0.30 -33.03
CA GLY A 374 -13.22 0.56 -34.15
C GLY A 374 -13.86 1.88 -33.72
N LYS A 375 -14.53 1.91 -32.57
CA LYS A 375 -15.39 3.03 -32.14
C LYS A 375 -15.30 3.43 -30.67
N ALA A 376 -14.75 2.59 -29.80
CA ALA A 376 -14.75 2.84 -28.37
C ALA A 376 -13.89 4.06 -28.01
N SER A 377 -14.31 4.78 -26.97
CA SER A 377 -13.50 5.80 -26.29
C SER A 377 -13.17 5.38 -24.87
N ALA A 378 -12.06 5.90 -24.34
CA ALA A 378 -11.65 5.67 -22.96
C ALA A 378 -11.41 7.01 -22.25
N VAL A 379 -11.99 7.17 -21.06
CA VAL A 379 -11.69 8.26 -20.13
C VAL A 379 -11.19 7.61 -18.85
N VAL A 380 -9.90 7.79 -18.55
CA VAL A 380 -9.20 7.00 -17.54
C VAL A 380 -8.48 7.92 -16.56
N ASN A 381 -8.65 7.62 -15.27
CA ASN A 381 -7.86 8.17 -14.19
C ASN A 381 -6.49 7.52 -14.21
N ASN A 382 -5.46 8.28 -14.62
CA ASN A 382 -4.08 7.79 -14.67
C ASN A 382 -3.32 8.03 -13.36
N HIS A 383 -4.02 8.36 -12.26
CA HIS A 383 -3.40 8.46 -10.95
C HIS A 383 -2.72 7.16 -10.53
N ASP A 384 -1.44 7.28 -10.18
CA ASP A 384 -0.61 6.16 -9.71
C ASP A 384 -1.15 5.54 -8.42
N SER A 385 -1.56 4.29 -8.54
CA SER A 385 -2.16 3.54 -7.44
C SER A 385 -1.34 2.29 -7.14
N PRO A 386 -0.74 2.17 -5.93
CA PRO A 386 0.13 1.05 -5.62
C PRO A 386 -0.66 -0.27 -5.62
N THR A 387 -0.11 -1.27 -6.29
CA THR A 387 -0.66 -2.63 -6.33
C THR A 387 -0.30 -3.41 -5.06
N ALA A 388 -0.85 -4.63 -4.94
CA ALA A 388 -0.51 -5.54 -3.84
C ALA A 388 0.99 -5.86 -3.74
N ASP A 389 1.70 -5.87 -4.87
CA ASP A 389 3.13 -6.21 -4.93
C ASP A 389 3.98 -5.23 -4.14
N PHE A 390 3.55 -3.97 -4.07
CA PHE A 390 4.22 -2.91 -3.30
C PHE A 390 4.33 -3.21 -1.79
N THR A 391 3.48 -4.11 -1.27
CA THR A 391 3.54 -4.54 0.14
C THR A 391 4.74 -5.43 0.44
N ARG A 392 5.31 -6.09 -0.57
CA ARG A 392 6.46 -6.99 -0.46
C ARG A 392 7.70 -6.44 -1.15
N ASN A 393 7.54 -5.80 -2.31
CA ASN A 393 8.60 -5.12 -3.01
C ASN A 393 8.47 -3.60 -2.83
N PRO A 394 9.36 -2.96 -2.04
CA PRO A 394 9.26 -1.53 -1.81
C PRO A 394 9.47 -0.68 -3.07
N ASP A 395 10.11 -1.23 -4.09
CA ASP A 395 10.42 -0.59 -5.36
C ASP A 395 9.61 -1.20 -6.51
N ALA A 396 8.45 -1.81 -6.21
CA ALA A 396 7.56 -2.32 -7.25
C ALA A 396 7.28 -1.21 -8.28
N PRO A 397 7.57 -1.44 -9.57
CA PRO A 397 7.32 -0.45 -10.62
C PRO A 397 5.81 -0.32 -10.84
N PHE A 398 5.38 0.88 -11.23
CA PHE A 398 4.02 1.10 -11.71
C PHE A 398 4.12 1.55 -13.16
N PRO A 399 3.98 0.63 -14.13
CA PRO A 399 4.28 0.93 -15.52
C PRO A 399 3.14 1.72 -16.18
N GLU A 400 2.92 2.96 -15.72
CA GLU A 400 1.86 3.88 -16.13
C GLU A 400 1.82 3.99 -17.66
N GLN A 401 2.94 4.36 -18.28
CA GLN A 401 3.04 4.55 -19.73
C GLN A 401 2.70 3.28 -20.52
N ALA A 402 3.09 2.10 -20.03
CA ALA A 402 2.76 0.83 -20.69
C ALA A 402 1.26 0.52 -20.57
N MET A 403 0.65 0.84 -19.43
CA MET A 403 -0.80 0.67 -19.22
C MET A 403 -1.62 1.66 -20.05
N GLU A 404 -1.20 2.92 -20.14
CA GLU A 404 -1.80 3.91 -21.04
C GLU A 404 -1.66 3.46 -22.49
N ARG A 405 -0.47 3.00 -22.90
CA ARG A 405 -0.22 2.47 -24.24
C ARG A 405 -1.14 1.31 -24.58
N ALA A 406 -1.35 0.36 -23.67
CA ALA A 406 -2.26 -0.77 -23.90
C ALA A 406 -3.71 -0.32 -24.14
N ILE A 407 -4.16 0.72 -23.45
CA ILE A 407 -5.49 1.33 -23.67
C ILE A 407 -5.52 2.02 -25.04
N LEU A 408 -4.51 2.82 -25.36
CA LEU A 408 -4.39 3.54 -26.64
C LEU A 408 -4.32 2.59 -27.84
N ASP A 409 -3.61 1.46 -27.73
CA ASP A 409 -3.55 0.44 -28.77
C ASP A 409 -4.92 -0.23 -28.98
N THR A 410 -5.79 -0.22 -27.96
CA THR A 410 -7.14 -0.78 -28.04
C THR A 410 -8.14 0.22 -28.62
N VAL A 411 -8.16 1.47 -28.15
CA VAL A 411 -9.18 2.47 -28.55
C VAL A 411 -8.72 3.46 -29.62
N GLY A 412 -7.42 3.59 -29.84
CA GLY A 412 -6.78 4.56 -30.73
C GLY A 412 -6.38 5.87 -30.05
N GLU A 413 -5.33 6.51 -30.57
CA GLU A 413 -4.69 7.73 -30.02
C GLU A 413 -5.66 8.89 -29.75
N THR A 414 -6.64 9.09 -30.63
CA THR A 414 -7.56 10.23 -30.55
C THR A 414 -8.75 9.99 -29.61
N ARG A 415 -8.94 8.76 -29.13
CA ARG A 415 -10.10 8.33 -28.32
C ARG A 415 -9.72 7.89 -26.90
N GLY A 416 -8.43 7.87 -26.58
CA GLY A 416 -7.95 7.73 -25.20
C GLY A 416 -7.76 9.08 -24.53
N HIS A 417 -8.36 9.26 -23.36
CA HIS A 417 -8.26 10.47 -22.55
C HIS A 417 -7.79 10.09 -21.14
N PHE A 418 -6.63 10.60 -20.75
CA PHE A 418 -6.02 10.35 -19.43
C PHE A 418 -6.03 11.62 -18.59
N ILE A 419 -6.44 11.51 -17.34
CA ILE A 419 -6.60 12.64 -16.41
C ILE A 419 -6.25 12.17 -15.01
N ASP A 420 -5.42 12.90 -14.25
CA ASP A 420 -5.24 12.62 -12.82
C ASP A 420 -6.44 13.18 -12.03
N ALA A 421 -7.58 12.49 -12.16
CA ALA A 421 -8.83 12.90 -11.55
C ALA A 421 -8.78 12.81 -10.02
N THR A 422 -7.90 11.96 -9.48
CA THR A 422 -7.70 11.82 -8.03
C THR A 422 -6.96 13.02 -7.46
N ALA A 423 -5.86 13.46 -8.08
CA ALA A 423 -5.14 14.67 -7.69
C ALA A 423 -6.02 15.91 -7.86
N LEU A 424 -6.77 16.02 -8.97
CA LEU A 424 -7.72 17.12 -9.18
C LEU A 424 -8.81 17.17 -8.08
N GLY A 425 -9.40 16.03 -7.74
CA GLY A 425 -10.40 15.95 -6.66
C GLY A 425 -9.83 16.33 -5.29
N LEU A 426 -8.59 15.92 -5.00
CA LEU A 426 -7.92 16.32 -3.76
C LEU A 426 -7.61 17.82 -3.73
N ALA A 427 -7.10 18.38 -4.82
CA ALA A 427 -6.71 19.78 -4.91
C ALA A 427 -7.91 20.74 -4.88
N LEU A 428 -8.96 20.44 -5.66
CA LEU A 428 -10.13 21.31 -5.80
C LEU A 428 -11.17 21.14 -4.70
N MET A 429 -11.27 19.95 -4.11
CA MET A 429 -12.38 19.58 -3.22
C MET A 429 -11.93 18.96 -1.90
N GLY A 430 -10.63 18.72 -1.71
CA GLY A 430 -10.09 18.09 -0.50
C GLY A 430 -10.44 16.61 -0.36
N GLU A 431 -10.99 15.96 -1.39
CA GLU A 431 -11.40 14.55 -1.34
C GLU A 431 -11.11 13.81 -2.65
N ALA A 432 -10.26 12.78 -2.59
CA ALA A 432 -9.89 11.92 -3.72
C ALA A 432 -11.09 11.27 -4.44
N LEU A 433 -12.15 10.90 -3.69
CA LEU A 433 -13.34 10.25 -4.26
C LEU A 433 -14.13 11.15 -5.22
N ALA A 434 -13.94 12.48 -5.16
CA ALA A 434 -14.52 13.40 -6.13
C ALA A 434 -14.04 13.12 -7.57
N GLY A 435 -12.86 12.50 -7.73
CA GLY A 435 -12.29 12.15 -9.03
C GLY A 435 -13.23 11.36 -9.93
N ASN A 436 -14.04 10.45 -9.39
CA ASN A 436 -15.00 9.68 -10.20
C ASN A 436 -16.09 10.54 -10.83
N MET A 437 -16.57 11.55 -10.11
CA MET A 437 -17.57 12.47 -10.65
C MET A 437 -16.94 13.46 -11.62
N ILE A 438 -15.67 13.82 -11.41
CA ILE A 438 -14.86 14.59 -12.38
C ILE A 438 -14.72 13.79 -13.69
N LEU A 439 -14.39 12.50 -13.65
CA LEU A 439 -14.34 11.64 -14.85
C LEU A 439 -15.69 11.58 -15.56
N LEU A 440 -16.79 11.43 -14.81
CA LEU A 440 -18.14 11.42 -15.37
C LEU A 440 -18.47 12.76 -16.07
N GLY A 441 -18.14 13.87 -15.43
CA GLY A 441 -18.32 15.22 -15.97
C GLY A 441 -17.51 15.45 -17.25
N TYR A 442 -16.26 14.99 -17.26
CA TYR A 442 -15.41 15.06 -18.44
C TYR A 442 -15.98 14.24 -19.60
N ALA A 443 -16.35 12.98 -19.35
CA ALA A 443 -16.93 12.11 -20.36
C ALA A 443 -18.25 12.65 -20.92
N TRP A 444 -19.07 13.26 -20.07
CA TRP A 444 -20.29 13.93 -20.49
C TRP A 444 -20.00 15.13 -21.40
N GLN A 445 -19.05 16.00 -21.01
CA GLN A 445 -18.71 17.18 -21.80
C GLN A 445 -18.08 16.83 -23.15
N LYS A 446 -17.32 15.73 -23.24
CA LYS A 446 -16.81 15.18 -24.52
C LYS A 446 -17.89 14.50 -25.38
N GLY A 447 -19.12 14.42 -24.88
CA GLY A 447 -20.25 13.83 -25.58
C GLY A 447 -20.16 12.33 -25.77
N LEU A 448 -19.62 11.62 -24.78
CA LEU A 448 -19.44 10.15 -24.81
C LEU A 448 -20.59 9.39 -24.15
N LEU A 449 -21.51 10.09 -23.49
CA LEU A 449 -22.63 9.49 -22.78
C LEU A 449 -23.96 9.66 -23.54
N PRO A 450 -24.85 8.66 -23.51
CA PRO A 450 -26.14 8.74 -24.17
C PRO A 450 -27.23 9.34 -23.26
N VAL A 451 -26.89 10.08 -22.20
CA VAL A 451 -27.84 10.66 -21.25
C VAL A 451 -27.57 12.16 -21.07
N GLY A 452 -28.62 12.95 -20.89
CA GLY A 452 -28.55 14.39 -20.72
C GLY A 452 -28.07 14.82 -19.34
N ARG A 453 -27.52 16.03 -19.26
CA ARG A 453 -27.03 16.62 -18.00
C ARG A 453 -28.13 16.70 -16.94
N GLY A 454 -29.32 17.17 -17.31
CA GLY A 454 -30.44 17.31 -16.37
C GLY A 454 -30.77 16.00 -15.66
N ALA A 455 -30.79 14.88 -16.41
CA ALA A 455 -31.03 13.55 -15.87
C ALA A 455 -29.89 13.06 -14.97
N LEU A 456 -28.63 13.31 -15.35
CA LEU A 456 -27.46 13.00 -14.49
C LEU A 456 -27.50 13.77 -13.18
N GLU A 457 -27.75 15.09 -13.23
CA GLU A 457 -27.84 15.89 -12.01
C GLU A 457 -29.03 15.48 -11.14
N GLN A 458 -30.18 15.11 -11.74
CA GLN A 458 -31.32 14.58 -11.00
C GLN A 458 -30.99 13.22 -10.35
N ALA A 459 -30.30 12.34 -11.07
CA ALA A 459 -29.83 11.06 -10.52
C ALA A 459 -28.85 11.25 -9.35
N ILE A 460 -27.96 12.24 -9.42
CA ILE A 460 -27.07 12.63 -8.31
C ILE A 460 -27.89 13.09 -7.09
N ARG A 461 -28.92 13.92 -7.30
CA ARG A 461 -29.81 14.38 -6.21
C ARG A 461 -30.59 13.22 -5.59
N LEU A 462 -31.11 12.29 -6.40
CA LEU A 462 -31.84 11.11 -5.95
C LEU A 462 -30.96 10.12 -5.17
N ASN A 463 -29.67 10.03 -5.51
CA ASN A 463 -28.71 9.23 -4.75
C ASN A 463 -28.54 9.72 -3.30
N GLY A 464 -28.78 11.01 -3.03
CA GLY A 464 -28.93 11.57 -1.68
C GLY A 464 -27.66 11.64 -0.83
N VAL A 465 -26.49 11.28 -1.37
CA VAL A 465 -25.20 11.30 -0.67
C VAL A 465 -24.34 12.45 -1.19
N ALA A 466 -23.91 13.34 -0.30
CA ALA A 466 -23.00 14.47 -0.60
C ALA A 466 -23.36 15.20 -1.90
N VAL A 467 -24.65 15.52 -2.05
CA VAL A 467 -25.24 15.96 -3.34
C VAL A 467 -24.50 17.16 -3.91
N ASP A 468 -24.33 18.23 -3.13
CA ASP A 468 -23.70 19.47 -3.61
C ASP A 468 -22.25 19.24 -4.05
N ALA A 469 -21.48 18.48 -3.26
CA ALA A 469 -20.11 18.12 -3.61
C ALA A 469 -20.05 17.28 -4.90
N ASN A 470 -20.94 16.31 -5.08
CA ASN A 470 -20.96 15.49 -6.29
C ASN A 470 -21.37 16.29 -7.54
N LEU A 471 -22.28 17.27 -7.40
CA LEU A 471 -22.64 18.19 -8.48
C LEU A 471 -21.47 19.13 -8.84
N GLU A 472 -20.76 19.64 -7.83
CA GLU A 472 -19.57 20.46 -8.04
C GLU A 472 -18.43 19.66 -8.70
N ALA A 473 -18.18 18.43 -8.26
CA ALA A 473 -17.20 17.54 -8.89
C ALA A 473 -17.54 17.24 -10.36
N PHE A 474 -18.82 16.98 -10.64
CA PHE A 474 -19.30 16.81 -12.01
C PHE A 474 -19.06 18.06 -12.86
N LEU A 475 -19.31 19.25 -12.31
CA LEU A 475 -19.04 20.52 -12.98
C LEU A 475 -17.53 20.74 -13.24
N TRP A 476 -16.66 20.41 -12.28
CA TRP A 476 -15.20 20.48 -12.49
C TRP A 476 -14.72 19.58 -13.61
N GLY A 477 -15.26 18.36 -13.70
CA GLY A 477 -15.02 17.47 -14.84
C GLY A 477 -15.36 18.09 -16.18
N ARG A 478 -16.52 18.74 -16.28
CA ARG A 478 -16.93 19.46 -17.49
C ARG A 478 -15.99 20.61 -17.82
N ARG A 479 -15.64 21.44 -16.83
CA ARG A 479 -14.71 22.56 -17.00
C ARG A 479 -13.34 22.11 -17.49
N TYR A 480 -12.82 21.01 -16.93
CA TYR A 480 -11.53 20.44 -17.32
C TYR A 480 -11.54 19.95 -18.79
N ALA A 481 -12.67 19.46 -19.29
CA ALA A 481 -12.78 19.00 -20.67
C ALA A 481 -12.65 20.10 -21.74
N GLU A 482 -12.95 21.36 -21.37
CA GLU A 482 -12.85 22.53 -22.26
C GLU A 482 -11.65 23.43 -21.95
N MET A 483 -11.31 23.62 -20.68
CA MET A 483 -10.30 24.56 -20.20
C MET A 483 -9.34 23.90 -19.18
N PRO A 484 -8.56 22.88 -19.58
CA PRO A 484 -7.71 22.12 -18.67
C PRO A 484 -6.65 22.99 -17.97
N GLU A 485 -5.99 23.90 -18.71
CA GLU A 485 -4.94 24.76 -18.16
C GLU A 485 -5.45 25.63 -17.00
N ARG A 486 -6.62 26.27 -17.16
CA ARG A 486 -7.21 27.11 -16.12
C ARG A 486 -7.66 26.32 -14.89
N VAL A 487 -8.16 25.10 -15.08
CA VAL A 487 -8.50 24.22 -13.96
C VAL A 487 -7.24 23.81 -13.19
N LEU A 488 -6.14 23.51 -13.89
CA LEU A 488 -4.84 23.19 -13.27
C LEU A 488 -4.26 24.40 -12.51
N GLU A 489 -4.36 25.61 -13.06
CA GLU A 489 -3.98 26.84 -12.36
C GLU A 489 -4.74 27.02 -11.05
N ILE A 490 -6.06 26.80 -11.07
CA ILE A 490 -6.93 26.90 -9.89
C ILE A 490 -6.62 25.80 -8.87
N ALA A 491 -6.36 24.58 -9.32
CA ALA A 491 -5.94 23.47 -8.46
C ALA A 491 -4.55 23.70 -7.84
N GLY A 492 -3.76 24.63 -8.39
CA GLY A 492 -2.42 24.97 -7.94
C GLY A 492 -1.38 23.88 -8.22
N ASN A 493 -0.12 24.14 -7.83
CA ASN A 493 1.02 23.24 -8.07
C ASN A 493 0.83 21.80 -7.51
N GLN A 494 -0.16 21.55 -6.64
CA GLN A 494 -0.47 20.20 -6.16
C GLN A 494 -1.09 19.29 -7.23
N ALA A 495 -1.70 19.84 -8.28
CA ALA A 495 -2.21 19.08 -9.42
C ALA A 495 -1.24 19.06 -10.63
N ALA A 496 -0.17 19.87 -10.59
CA ALA A 496 0.77 20.05 -11.71
C ALA A 496 2.07 19.24 -11.56
N GLU A 497 2.36 18.71 -10.38
CA GLU A 497 3.44 17.72 -10.23
C GLU A 497 2.93 16.36 -10.76
N PRO A 498 3.60 15.75 -11.76
CA PRO A 498 3.27 14.40 -12.16
C PRO A 498 3.39 13.49 -10.94
N SER A 499 2.30 12.83 -10.59
CA SER A 499 2.20 11.86 -9.49
C SER A 499 2.91 10.55 -9.81
N SER A 500 3.55 10.45 -10.98
CA SER A 500 4.11 9.21 -11.46
C SER A 500 5.23 8.74 -10.54
N MET A 501 5.03 7.54 -9.99
CA MET A 501 5.96 6.82 -9.15
C MET A 501 7.29 6.58 -9.86
N ASP A 502 7.29 6.63 -11.20
CA ASP A 502 8.44 6.47 -12.07
C ASP A 502 8.89 7.80 -12.72
N ALA A 503 8.31 8.97 -12.36
CA ALA A 503 8.87 10.25 -12.78
C ALA A 503 10.23 10.46 -12.14
N GLU A 504 11.27 10.38 -12.96
CA GLU A 504 12.49 11.11 -12.65
C GLU A 504 12.14 12.61 -12.53
N PRO A 505 12.67 13.34 -11.53
CA PRO A 505 12.43 14.77 -11.39
C PRO A 505 12.78 15.44 -12.73
N ARG A 506 12.00 16.47 -13.13
CA ARG A 506 11.99 17.12 -14.46
C ARG A 506 13.34 17.69 -14.99
N ASN A 507 14.48 17.40 -14.35
CA ASN A 507 15.84 17.75 -14.79
C ASN A 507 16.87 16.62 -14.53
N ALA A 508 16.47 15.38 -14.23
CA ALA A 508 17.39 14.26 -14.13
C ALA A 508 18.02 14.00 -15.51
N GLY A 509 19.34 14.16 -15.62
CA GLY A 509 20.07 14.06 -16.89
C GLY A 509 20.47 15.40 -17.53
N SER A 510 20.06 16.56 -17.01
CA SER A 510 20.67 17.84 -17.39
C SER A 510 21.81 18.21 -16.43
N SER A 511 22.86 18.85 -16.93
CA SER A 511 23.97 19.35 -16.09
C SER A 511 23.46 20.25 -14.96
N GLU A 512 22.42 21.07 -15.22
CA GLU A 512 21.79 21.94 -14.23
C GLU A 512 21.06 21.15 -13.13
N GLY A 513 20.40 20.04 -13.49
CA GLY A 513 19.74 19.17 -12.52
C GLY A 513 20.73 18.41 -11.63
N LEU A 514 21.84 17.93 -12.21
CA LEU A 514 22.88 17.23 -11.47
C LEU A 514 23.62 18.15 -10.48
N ASP A 515 23.92 19.39 -10.88
CA ASP A 515 24.57 20.35 -9.98
C ASP A 515 23.63 20.75 -8.82
N ALA A 516 22.34 20.96 -9.09
CA ALA A 516 21.34 21.18 -8.04
C ALA A 516 21.25 19.99 -7.06
N LEU A 517 21.29 18.76 -7.58
CA LEU A 517 21.29 17.51 -6.82
C LEU A 517 22.49 17.41 -5.86
N ILE A 518 23.67 17.79 -6.34
CA ILE A 518 24.92 17.78 -5.57
C ILE A 518 24.93 18.89 -4.53
N ASP A 519 24.52 20.11 -4.89
CA ASP A 519 24.46 21.25 -3.98
C ASP A 519 23.49 21.00 -2.81
N TYR A 520 22.31 20.44 -3.08
CA TYR A 520 21.37 20.04 -2.04
C TYR A 520 22.01 19.07 -1.03
N ARG A 521 22.68 18.02 -1.52
CA ARG A 521 23.36 17.01 -0.69
C ARG A 521 24.52 17.59 0.08
N TYR A 522 25.28 18.50 -0.52
CA TYR A 522 26.34 19.22 0.15
C TYR A 522 25.79 20.02 1.34
N ARG A 523 24.72 20.81 1.13
CA ARG A 523 24.05 21.57 2.20
C ARG A 523 23.53 20.67 3.33
N GLU A 524 22.90 19.55 2.98
CA GLU A 524 22.46 18.57 3.98
C GLU A 524 23.63 17.95 4.76
N LEU A 525 24.78 17.67 4.14
CA LEU A 525 25.96 17.15 4.84
C LEU A 525 26.61 18.18 5.78
N VAL A 526 26.56 19.47 5.43
CA VAL A 526 26.96 20.56 6.33
C VAL A 526 26.07 20.57 7.57
N ALA A 527 24.75 20.46 7.38
CA ALA A 527 23.78 20.40 8.46
C ALA A 527 23.93 19.11 9.29
N TYR A 528 24.17 17.97 8.64
CA TYR A 528 24.40 16.66 9.25
C TYR A 528 25.61 16.67 10.17
N GLN A 529 26.77 17.12 9.70
CA GLN A 529 28.01 17.13 10.46
C GLN A 529 28.66 18.52 10.45
N ASN A 530 29.37 18.87 9.38
CA ASN A 530 30.08 20.14 9.19
C ASN A 530 30.58 20.30 7.73
N LYS A 531 31.20 21.45 7.43
CA LYS A 531 31.74 21.77 6.10
C LYS A 531 32.80 20.78 5.61
N ALA A 532 33.75 20.39 6.45
CA ALA A 532 34.82 19.46 6.06
C ALA A 532 34.26 18.07 5.64
N TYR A 533 33.17 17.63 6.29
CA TYR A 533 32.49 16.38 5.92
C TYR A 533 31.78 16.47 4.57
N ALA A 534 31.17 17.63 4.26
CA ALA A 534 30.57 17.90 2.96
C ALA A 534 31.63 18.08 1.84
N GLU A 535 32.79 18.64 2.16
CA GLU A 535 33.92 18.75 1.23
C GLU A 535 34.48 17.37 0.85
N ARG A 536 34.52 16.40 1.78
CA ARG A 536 34.85 14.99 1.47
C ARG A 536 33.90 14.39 0.42
N TYR A 537 32.60 14.65 0.56
CA TYR A 537 31.60 14.23 -0.42
C TYR A 537 31.86 14.82 -1.79
N LEU A 538 32.02 16.14 -1.85
CA LEU A 538 32.22 16.88 -3.09
C LEU A 538 33.51 16.44 -3.81
N ALA A 539 34.59 16.22 -3.08
CA ALA A 539 35.87 15.76 -3.64
C ALA A 539 35.73 14.40 -4.36
N LEU A 540 35.00 13.45 -3.78
CA LEU A 540 34.81 12.14 -4.40
C LEU A 540 33.89 12.21 -5.62
N VAL A 541 32.81 12.99 -5.55
CA VAL A 541 31.88 13.19 -6.68
C VAL A 541 32.59 13.86 -7.86
N ASN A 542 33.41 14.89 -7.60
CA ASN A 542 34.17 15.57 -8.66
C ASN A 542 35.18 14.64 -9.32
N ARG A 543 35.86 13.78 -8.55
CA ARG A 543 36.78 12.77 -9.10
C ARG A 543 36.08 11.80 -10.05
N VAL A 544 34.85 11.39 -9.74
CA VAL A 544 34.03 10.54 -10.62
C VAL A 544 33.59 11.31 -11.86
N ARG A 545 33.15 12.56 -11.69
CA ARG A 545 32.76 13.44 -12.79
C ARG A 545 33.88 13.62 -13.79
N GLU A 546 35.10 13.86 -13.33
CA GLU A 546 36.30 13.96 -14.17
C GLU A 546 36.54 12.65 -14.94
N ALA A 547 36.58 11.51 -14.23
CA ALA A 547 36.82 10.21 -14.85
C ALA A 547 35.74 9.79 -15.86
N GLU A 548 34.47 10.12 -15.60
CA GLU A 548 33.35 9.85 -16.53
C GLU A 548 33.38 10.80 -17.74
N SER A 549 33.74 12.07 -17.54
CA SER A 549 33.89 13.04 -18.63
C SER A 549 35.03 12.68 -19.57
N ASP A 550 36.12 12.11 -19.05
CA ASP A 550 37.28 11.66 -19.84
C ASP A 550 36.95 10.51 -20.81
N LEU A 551 35.85 9.76 -20.59
CA LEU A 551 35.38 8.72 -21.52
C LEU A 551 34.80 9.29 -22.83
N GLY A 552 34.37 10.56 -22.82
CA GLY A 552 33.74 11.21 -23.97
C GLY A 552 32.36 10.65 -24.36
N GLY A 553 31.82 11.12 -25.49
CA GLY A 553 30.54 10.66 -26.04
C GLY A 553 29.33 10.95 -25.16
N ASP A 554 28.35 10.04 -25.16
CA ASP A 554 27.11 10.16 -24.39
C ASP A 554 27.35 10.12 -22.87
N ALA A 555 28.43 9.47 -22.42
CA ALA A 555 28.80 9.40 -21.00
C ALA A 555 29.16 10.79 -20.43
N ALA A 556 29.90 11.59 -21.19
CA ALA A 556 30.26 12.95 -20.80
C ALA A 556 29.07 13.93 -20.80
N GLN A 557 27.98 13.60 -21.51
CA GLN A 557 26.78 14.42 -21.56
C GLN A 557 25.77 14.04 -20.46
N THR A 558 25.63 12.75 -20.18
CA THR A 558 24.62 12.22 -19.24
C THR A 558 25.10 12.21 -17.79
N LEU A 559 26.41 11.99 -17.55
CA LEU A 559 27.02 11.91 -16.22
C LEU A 559 26.28 10.95 -15.25
N ALA A 560 25.76 9.84 -15.79
CA ALA A 560 24.91 8.90 -15.06
C ALA A 560 25.64 8.18 -13.92
N LEU A 561 26.94 7.90 -14.06
CA LEU A 561 27.77 7.34 -13.00
C LEU A 561 27.97 8.37 -11.88
N THR A 562 28.24 9.62 -12.24
CA THR A 562 28.38 10.74 -11.30
C THR A 562 27.09 10.94 -10.51
N GLU A 563 25.93 10.91 -11.17
CA GLU A 563 24.64 10.99 -10.48
C GLU A 563 24.44 9.84 -9.50
N ALA A 564 24.72 8.60 -9.93
CA ALA A 564 24.61 7.42 -9.10
C ALA A 564 25.52 7.53 -7.85
N VAL A 565 26.77 7.98 -8.01
CA VAL A 565 27.69 8.20 -6.88
C VAL A 565 27.20 9.32 -5.98
N ALA A 566 26.75 10.45 -6.53
CA ALA A 566 26.21 11.58 -5.76
C ALA A 566 25.05 11.13 -4.85
N ARG A 567 24.13 10.30 -5.38
CA ARG A 567 22.99 9.76 -4.61
C ARG A 567 23.45 8.77 -3.53
N ASN A 568 24.26 7.79 -3.90
CA ASN A 568 24.56 6.64 -3.03
C ASN A 568 25.65 6.93 -2.00
N TYR A 569 26.66 7.74 -2.36
CA TYR A 569 27.68 8.15 -1.40
C TYR A 569 27.10 9.07 -0.33
N PHE A 570 26.23 10.01 -0.70
CA PHE A 570 25.49 10.81 0.27
C PHE A 570 24.70 9.93 1.25
N LYS A 571 23.99 8.91 0.75
CA LYS A 571 23.22 7.99 1.60
C LYS A 571 24.09 7.27 2.63
N LEU A 572 25.30 6.86 2.24
CA LEU A 572 26.26 6.23 3.16
C LEU A 572 26.82 7.23 4.17
N LEU A 573 27.13 8.45 3.74
CA LEU A 573 27.68 9.49 4.61
C LEU A 573 26.65 10.03 5.62
N ALA A 574 25.40 10.17 5.21
CA ALA A 574 24.28 10.70 5.98
C ALA A 574 23.42 9.57 6.59
N TYR A 575 24.06 8.53 7.14
CA TYR A 575 23.33 7.47 7.82
C TYR A 575 22.59 8.03 9.05
N LYS A 576 21.35 7.57 9.22
CA LYS A 576 20.40 8.09 10.23
C LYS A 576 20.67 7.51 11.61
N ASP A 577 21.69 8.04 12.25
CA ASP A 577 22.01 7.78 13.64
C ASP A 577 21.13 8.57 14.62
N GLU A 578 21.39 8.38 15.90
CA GLU A 578 20.62 9.00 16.98
C GLU A 578 20.66 10.54 16.91
N TYR A 579 21.80 11.11 16.49
CA TYR A 579 21.98 12.54 16.31
C TYR A 579 21.17 13.07 15.13
N GLU A 580 21.20 12.35 14.01
CA GLU A 580 20.50 12.76 12.79
C GLU A 580 18.99 12.59 12.91
N VAL A 581 18.51 11.46 13.45
CA VAL A 581 17.08 11.27 13.73
C VAL A 581 16.60 12.38 14.67
N ALA A 582 17.38 12.74 15.69
CA ALA A 582 17.04 13.85 16.58
C ALA A 582 16.95 15.19 15.84
N ARG A 583 17.90 15.50 14.94
CA ARG A 583 17.88 16.71 14.09
C ARG A 583 16.62 16.76 13.22
N LEU A 584 16.32 15.68 12.49
CA LEU A 584 15.19 15.59 11.56
C LEU A 584 13.79 15.66 12.23
N TYR A 585 13.73 15.53 13.56
CA TYR A 585 12.52 15.77 14.35
C TYR A 585 12.45 17.17 14.97
N THR A 586 13.55 17.92 14.98
CA THR A 586 13.68 19.17 15.74
C THR A 586 14.16 20.38 14.92
N ASP A 587 14.43 20.19 13.63
CA ASP A 587 14.84 21.25 12.70
C ASP A 587 13.69 22.16 12.22
N GLY A 588 12.44 21.80 12.50
CA GLY A 588 11.25 22.60 12.20
C GLY A 588 10.37 22.00 11.10
N GLU A 589 10.97 21.34 10.11
CA GLU A 589 10.23 20.79 8.96
C GLU A 589 9.22 19.72 9.38
N PHE A 590 9.55 18.91 10.39
CA PHE A 590 8.61 17.95 10.95
C PHE A 590 7.33 18.61 11.48
N LYS A 591 7.46 19.77 12.13
CA LYS A 591 6.32 20.53 12.66
C LYS A 591 5.49 21.12 11.53
N GLU A 592 6.15 21.63 10.48
CA GLU A 592 5.49 22.16 9.29
C GLU A 592 4.76 21.06 8.50
N ALA A 593 5.37 19.88 8.36
CA ALA A 593 4.73 18.72 7.73
C ALA A 593 3.48 18.26 8.50
N LEU A 594 3.52 18.26 9.84
CA LEU A 594 2.34 17.99 10.66
C LEU A 594 1.25 19.05 10.48
N ALA A 595 1.62 20.34 10.48
CA ALA A 595 0.67 21.44 10.30
C ALA A 595 0.02 21.45 8.91
N ARG A 596 0.75 21.00 7.87
CA ARG A 596 0.19 20.84 6.52
C ARG A 596 -0.85 19.72 6.44
N GLN A 597 -0.73 18.68 7.26
CA GLN A 597 -1.62 17.50 7.18
C GLN A 597 -2.74 17.50 8.22
N PHE A 598 -2.55 18.15 9.37
CA PHE A 598 -3.49 18.09 10.48
C PHE A 598 -3.79 19.45 11.11
N ASP A 599 -5.07 19.65 11.41
CA ASP A 599 -5.59 20.71 12.28
C ASP A 599 -5.81 20.19 13.71
N GLY A 600 -5.81 21.10 14.68
CA GLY A 600 -6.18 20.84 16.07
C GLY A 600 -5.03 20.96 17.08
N ASP A 601 -5.30 20.59 18.33
CA ASP A 601 -4.30 20.53 19.40
C ASP A 601 -3.58 19.18 19.36
N LEU A 602 -2.48 19.14 18.59
CA LEU A 602 -1.79 17.91 18.25
C LEU A 602 -0.92 17.41 19.41
N ARG A 603 -1.23 16.21 19.92
CA ARG A 603 -0.34 15.49 20.86
C ARG A 603 0.44 14.42 20.13
N VAL A 604 1.75 14.60 20.09
CA VAL A 604 2.68 13.75 19.35
C VAL A 604 3.28 12.69 20.26
N ARG A 605 3.30 11.43 19.78
CA ARG A 605 4.05 10.33 20.39
C ARG A 605 4.94 9.65 19.35
N LEU A 606 6.20 9.43 19.69
CA LEU A 606 7.20 8.81 18.82
C LEU A 606 7.35 7.33 19.16
N HIS A 607 7.66 6.52 18.16
CA HIS A 607 7.83 5.08 18.31
C HIS A 607 9.31 4.72 18.12
N LEU A 608 10.01 4.41 19.20
CA LEU A 608 11.47 4.25 19.21
C LEU A 608 11.89 2.95 19.88
N ALA A 609 13.05 2.41 19.50
CA ALA A 609 13.70 1.28 20.17
C ALA A 609 15.15 1.66 20.51
N PRO A 610 15.39 2.48 21.55
CA PRO A 610 16.73 2.94 21.88
C PRO A 610 17.66 1.74 22.18
N PRO A 611 18.77 1.54 21.46
CA PRO A 611 19.56 0.31 21.52
C PRO A 611 20.03 -0.10 22.92
N LEU A 612 20.33 0.87 23.77
CA LEU A 612 20.83 0.64 25.14
C LEU A 612 19.72 0.32 26.17
N LEU A 613 18.45 0.62 25.85
CA LEU A 613 17.33 0.55 26.80
C LEU A 613 16.19 -0.36 26.35
N ALA A 614 16.14 -0.71 25.06
CA ALA A 614 15.06 -1.48 24.48
C ALA A 614 15.14 -2.95 24.91
N ARG A 615 13.97 -3.51 25.25
CA ARG A 615 13.84 -4.95 25.53
C ARG A 615 13.97 -5.73 24.23
N ARG A 616 14.39 -6.99 24.34
CA ARG A 616 14.42 -7.92 23.21
C ARG A 616 13.17 -8.80 23.22
N ASP A 617 12.69 -9.10 22.03
CA ASP A 617 11.64 -10.09 21.79
C ASP A 617 12.19 -11.49 22.09
N PRO A 618 11.44 -12.34 22.83
CA PRO A 618 11.94 -13.65 23.24
C PRO A 618 11.97 -14.68 22.11
N ASP A 619 11.12 -14.56 21.09
CA ASP A 619 11.08 -15.50 19.96
C ASP A 619 12.14 -15.14 18.90
N THR A 620 12.31 -13.84 18.62
CA THR A 620 13.15 -13.35 17.51
C THR A 620 14.48 -12.76 17.96
N GLY A 621 14.64 -12.42 19.24
CA GLY A 621 15.83 -11.74 19.76
C GLY A 621 15.96 -10.27 19.35
N HIS A 622 15.03 -9.75 18.54
CA HIS A 622 15.05 -8.38 18.00
C HIS A 622 14.61 -7.34 19.04
N LEU A 623 15.04 -6.09 18.88
CA LEU A 623 14.62 -5.00 19.78
C LEU A 623 13.14 -4.67 19.61
N LEU A 624 12.45 -4.48 20.74
CA LEU A 624 11.05 -4.09 20.79
C LEU A 624 10.90 -2.57 20.85
N LYS A 625 10.03 -2.07 19.98
CA LYS A 625 9.71 -0.65 19.87
C LYS A 625 8.72 -0.23 20.96
N ARG A 626 8.89 0.98 21.51
CA ARG A 626 8.02 1.55 22.55
C ARG A 626 7.58 2.96 22.18
N GLU A 627 6.43 3.35 22.72
CA GLU A 627 5.85 4.67 22.54
C GLU A 627 6.41 5.66 23.58
N TYR A 628 6.90 6.80 23.11
CA TYR A 628 7.44 7.89 23.92
C TYR A 628 6.62 9.17 23.69
N GLY A 629 6.29 9.88 24.77
CA GLY A 629 5.55 11.14 24.70
C GLY A 629 6.38 12.31 24.17
N ALA A 630 5.73 13.46 23.96
CA ALA A 630 6.32 14.67 23.37
C ALA A 630 7.58 15.21 24.10
N TRP A 631 7.83 14.82 25.35
CA TRP A 631 9.05 15.20 26.08
C TRP A 631 10.33 14.76 25.34
N ILE A 632 10.27 13.67 24.56
CA ILE A 632 11.41 13.16 23.81
C ILE A 632 11.89 14.15 22.74
N LEU A 633 11.01 14.99 22.19
CA LEU A 633 11.40 16.03 21.23
C LEU A 633 12.33 17.07 21.85
N LYS A 634 12.13 17.40 23.14
CA LYS A 634 13.05 18.28 23.87
C LYS A 634 14.41 17.60 24.09
N ALA A 635 14.40 16.31 24.40
CA ALA A 635 15.63 15.51 24.52
C ALA A 635 16.38 15.43 23.18
N PHE A 636 15.66 15.20 22.08
CA PHE A 636 16.22 15.24 20.73
C PHE A 636 16.84 16.60 20.39
N GLY A 637 16.20 17.71 20.79
CA GLY A 637 16.78 19.05 20.59
C GLY A 637 18.11 19.25 21.31
N LEU A 638 18.35 18.53 22.42
CA LEU A 638 19.66 18.51 23.09
C LEU A 638 20.62 17.56 22.37
N VAL A 639 20.20 16.32 22.10
CA VAL A 639 21.03 15.30 21.41
C VAL A 639 21.56 15.83 20.08
N ALA A 640 20.71 16.46 19.26
CA ALA A 640 21.10 17.01 17.96
C ALA A 640 22.27 18.02 18.04
N LYS A 641 22.41 18.76 19.15
CA LYS A 641 23.53 19.71 19.36
C LYS A 641 24.85 19.01 19.64
N PHE A 642 24.82 17.77 20.12
CA PHE A 642 26.02 16.96 20.40
C PHE A 642 26.51 16.16 19.19
N LYS A 643 26.05 16.47 17.97
CA LYS A 643 26.52 15.83 16.73
C LYS A 643 28.05 15.86 16.54
N PHE A 644 28.75 16.80 17.17
CA PHE A 644 30.22 16.87 17.13
C PHE A 644 30.91 15.68 17.82
N LEU A 645 30.19 14.94 18.69
CA LEU A 645 30.69 13.72 19.32
C LEU A 645 30.67 12.51 18.37
N ARG A 646 29.86 12.55 17.30
CA ARG A 646 29.69 11.45 16.34
C ARG A 646 31.03 10.86 15.89
N GLY A 647 31.20 9.56 16.08
CA GLY A 647 32.39 8.81 15.65
C GLY A 647 33.65 9.09 16.47
N ARG A 648 33.59 9.89 17.55
CA ARG A 648 34.71 10.12 18.47
C ARG A 648 34.71 9.10 19.62
N ALA A 649 35.80 9.01 20.37
CA ALA A 649 35.90 8.10 21.51
C ALA A 649 34.81 8.32 22.57
N LEU A 650 34.36 9.58 22.74
CA LEU A 650 33.30 9.99 23.67
C LEU A 650 31.88 9.84 23.10
N ASP A 651 31.71 9.20 21.94
CA ASP A 651 30.39 8.90 21.37
C ASP A 651 29.73 7.73 22.13
N PRO A 652 28.65 7.96 22.89
CA PRO A 652 27.97 6.90 23.64
C PRO A 652 27.25 5.89 22.73
N PHE A 653 26.91 6.27 21.50
CA PHE A 653 26.19 5.43 20.54
C PHE A 653 27.14 4.76 19.54
N GLY A 654 28.28 5.40 19.27
CA GLY A 654 29.23 5.02 18.23
C GLY A 654 29.89 3.65 18.41
N HIS A 655 29.86 3.06 19.61
CA HIS A 655 30.50 1.78 19.89
C HIS A 655 29.67 0.55 19.53
N THR A 656 28.40 0.72 19.16
CA THR A 656 27.52 -0.38 18.75
C THR A 656 27.97 -1.04 17.45
N ALA A 657 27.61 -2.31 17.25
CA ALA A 657 27.94 -3.06 16.03
C ALA A 657 27.36 -2.39 14.77
N GLU A 658 26.13 -1.87 14.85
CA GLU A 658 25.46 -1.15 13.76
C GLU A 658 26.25 0.10 13.35
N ARG A 659 26.68 0.94 14.30
CA ARG A 659 27.44 2.16 13.99
C ARG A 659 28.85 1.87 13.46
N ARG A 660 29.49 0.79 13.93
CA ARG A 660 30.78 0.31 13.36
C ARG A 660 30.59 -0.15 11.92
N MET A 661 29.53 -0.92 11.65
CA MET A 661 29.20 -1.38 10.30
C MET A 661 28.94 -0.19 9.35
N GLU A 662 28.17 0.82 9.75
CA GLU A 662 27.89 1.99 8.90
C GLU A 662 29.15 2.77 8.53
N ARG A 663 30.08 2.95 9.47
CA ARG A 663 31.37 3.59 9.18
C ARG A 663 32.25 2.73 8.27
N GLN A 664 32.20 1.41 8.45
CA GLN A 664 32.92 0.49 7.56
C GLN A 664 32.35 0.55 6.13
N LEU A 665 31.03 0.61 5.96
CA LEU A 665 30.40 0.73 4.63
C LEU A 665 30.86 1.97 3.86
N ILE A 666 31.16 3.08 4.54
CA ILE A 666 31.73 4.27 3.90
C ILE A 666 33.13 3.97 3.34
N ALA A 667 33.99 3.34 4.15
CA ALA A 667 35.35 2.98 3.73
C ALA A 667 35.33 1.93 2.61
N ASP A 668 34.51 0.88 2.75
CA ASP A 668 34.32 -0.17 1.75
C ASP A 668 33.89 0.44 0.41
N TYR A 669 32.98 1.41 0.43
CA TYR A 669 32.49 2.07 -0.78
C TYR A 669 33.56 2.95 -1.45
N GLU A 670 34.34 3.70 -0.67
CA GLU A 670 35.45 4.50 -1.21
C GLU A 670 36.53 3.62 -1.86
N GLU A 671 36.85 2.48 -1.26
CA GLU A 671 37.79 1.50 -1.81
C GLU A 671 37.25 0.85 -3.09
N GLN A 672 35.99 0.39 -3.07
CA GLN A 672 35.32 -0.16 -4.25
C GLN A 672 35.26 0.85 -5.40
N LEU A 673 34.92 2.10 -5.11
CA LEU A 673 34.87 3.14 -6.14
C LEU A 673 36.26 3.42 -6.71
N ALA A 674 37.32 3.40 -5.90
CA ALA A 674 38.69 3.53 -6.39
C ALA A 674 39.08 2.37 -7.33
N GLN A 675 38.68 1.13 -7.02
CA GLN A 675 38.88 -0.04 -7.89
C GLN A 675 38.12 0.10 -9.22
N VAL A 676 36.84 0.48 -9.16
CA VAL A 676 35.98 0.66 -10.33
C VAL A 676 36.51 1.76 -11.25
N LEU A 677 36.89 2.91 -10.69
CA LEU A 677 37.46 4.03 -11.45
C LEU A 677 38.81 3.66 -12.10
N GLY A 678 39.61 2.81 -11.48
CA GLY A 678 40.91 2.39 -12.00
C GLY A 678 40.84 1.56 -13.29
N ARG A 679 39.67 1.04 -13.66
CA ARG A 679 39.43 0.23 -14.86
C ARG A 679 38.17 0.66 -15.62
N LEU A 680 37.75 1.91 -15.42
CA LEU A 680 36.56 2.43 -16.07
C LEU A 680 36.81 2.61 -17.56
N ASP A 681 35.91 2.08 -18.37
CA ASP A 681 35.85 2.25 -19.82
C ASP A 681 34.37 2.25 -20.26
N THR A 682 34.11 2.52 -21.54
CA THR A 682 32.75 2.61 -22.08
C THR A 682 31.98 1.27 -22.00
N GLU A 683 32.66 0.12 -22.07
CA GLU A 683 32.02 -1.20 -21.98
C GLU A 683 31.60 -1.55 -20.55
N ARG A 684 32.38 -1.09 -19.57
CA ARG A 684 32.18 -1.34 -18.14
C ARG A 684 31.33 -0.28 -17.44
N LEU A 685 30.98 0.82 -18.10
CA LEU A 685 30.27 1.95 -17.49
C LEU A 685 28.94 1.55 -16.85
N GLU A 686 28.14 0.72 -17.52
CA GLU A 686 26.86 0.26 -16.98
C GLU A 686 27.03 -0.63 -15.74
N LEU A 687 28.02 -1.53 -15.76
CA LEU A 687 28.33 -2.39 -14.63
C LEU A 687 28.91 -1.59 -13.45
N ALA A 688 29.76 -0.59 -13.73
CA ALA A 688 30.24 0.36 -12.74
C ALA A 688 29.06 1.10 -12.08
N ARG A 689 28.10 1.58 -12.89
CA ARG A 689 26.89 2.25 -12.40
C ARG A 689 26.06 1.34 -11.50
N GLU A 690 25.91 0.07 -11.86
CA GLU A 690 25.20 -0.90 -11.03
C GLU A 690 25.91 -1.12 -9.67
N ILE A 691 27.23 -1.30 -9.68
CA ILE A 691 28.04 -1.50 -8.45
C ILE A 691 27.91 -0.30 -7.51
N VAL A 692 28.11 0.91 -8.01
CA VAL A 692 28.03 2.12 -7.17
C VAL A 692 26.60 2.43 -6.72
N SER A 693 25.59 1.84 -7.37
CA SER A 693 24.18 2.00 -7.01
C SER A 693 23.74 1.06 -5.88
N LEU A 694 24.53 0.03 -5.55
CA LEU A 694 24.17 -0.94 -4.51
C LEU A 694 23.80 -0.37 -3.13
N PRO A 695 24.44 0.71 -2.62
CA PRO A 695 24.04 1.30 -1.34
C PRO A 695 22.59 1.76 -1.29
N HIS A 696 21.95 2.00 -2.43
CA HIS A 696 20.53 2.33 -2.56
C HIS A 696 19.63 1.33 -1.82
N PHE A 697 19.98 0.05 -1.87
CA PHE A 697 19.23 -1.06 -1.28
C PHE A 697 19.51 -1.24 0.22
N ILE A 698 20.52 -0.56 0.78
CA ILE A 698 20.81 -0.56 2.22
C ILE A 698 19.82 0.37 2.94
N ARG A 699 18.59 -0.12 3.13
CA ARG A 699 17.47 0.62 3.74
C ARG A 699 17.06 0.02 5.08
N GLY A 700 16.44 0.84 5.93
CA GLY A 700 15.85 0.40 7.18
C GLY A 700 16.75 0.63 8.39
N TYR A 701 16.40 -0.01 9.51
CA TYR A 701 17.02 0.18 10.82
C TYR A 701 17.24 -1.17 11.51
N GLY A 702 18.26 -1.28 12.36
CA GLY A 702 18.55 -2.49 13.14
C GLY A 702 18.58 -3.74 12.26
N HIS A 703 17.86 -4.79 12.68
CA HIS A 703 17.81 -6.08 11.98
C HIS A 703 17.36 -5.99 10.51
N VAL A 704 16.49 -5.02 10.16
CA VAL A 704 16.06 -4.81 8.76
C VAL A 704 17.23 -4.32 7.91
N LYS A 705 18.03 -3.38 8.45
CA LYS A 705 19.23 -2.86 7.78
C LYS A 705 20.29 -3.95 7.67
N GLU A 706 20.52 -4.71 8.74
CA GLU A 706 21.49 -5.81 8.78
C GLU A 706 21.17 -6.90 7.74
N ALA A 707 19.88 -7.23 7.55
CA ALA A 707 19.46 -8.14 6.49
C ALA A 707 19.79 -7.56 5.10
N ASN A 708 19.42 -6.30 4.84
CA ASN A 708 19.68 -5.65 3.56
C ASN A 708 21.19 -5.51 3.25
N VAL A 709 22.02 -5.22 4.26
CA VAL A 709 23.49 -5.18 4.09
C VAL A 709 24.04 -6.54 3.68
N ARG A 710 23.53 -7.65 4.24
CA ARG A 710 23.96 -9.01 3.87
C ARG A 710 23.62 -9.32 2.41
N THR A 711 22.40 -9.00 1.98
CA THR A 711 21.98 -9.16 0.57
C THR A 711 22.84 -8.31 -0.36
N VAL A 712 23.05 -7.04 -0.02
CA VAL A 712 23.86 -6.12 -0.84
C VAL A 712 25.31 -6.56 -0.94
N ARG A 713 25.94 -7.04 0.14
CA ARG A 713 27.32 -7.54 0.11
C ARG A 713 27.49 -8.75 -0.82
N ARG A 714 26.51 -9.66 -0.86
CA ARG A 714 26.53 -10.80 -1.79
C ARG A 714 26.41 -10.35 -3.24
N ARG A 715 25.52 -9.40 -3.54
CA ARG A 715 25.42 -8.82 -4.89
C ARG A 715 26.70 -8.06 -5.26
N ALA A 716 27.26 -7.28 -4.34
CA ALA A 716 28.52 -6.55 -4.56
C ALA A 716 29.66 -7.49 -4.96
N ALA A 717 29.84 -8.59 -4.21
CA ALA A 717 30.85 -9.59 -4.53
C ALA A 717 30.64 -10.21 -5.93
N THR A 718 29.39 -10.47 -6.29
CA THR A 718 29.02 -11.02 -7.62
C THR A 718 29.33 -10.02 -8.74
N LEU A 719 28.92 -8.76 -8.59
CA LEU A 719 29.11 -7.73 -9.61
C LEU A 719 30.59 -7.33 -9.75
N LEU A 720 31.35 -7.27 -8.65
CA LEU A 720 32.79 -7.02 -8.70
C LEU A 720 33.54 -8.15 -9.41
N ALA A 721 33.15 -9.42 -9.17
CA ALA A 721 33.73 -10.54 -9.90
C ALA A 721 33.40 -10.49 -11.41
N GLN A 722 32.19 -10.08 -11.78
CA GLN A 722 31.83 -9.82 -13.19
C GLN A 722 32.64 -8.66 -13.77
N PHE A 723 32.87 -7.59 -13.00
CA PHE A 723 33.67 -6.44 -13.41
C PHE A 723 35.15 -6.81 -13.65
N ASP A 724 35.64 -7.79 -12.88
CA ASP A 724 36.96 -8.42 -13.05
C ASP A 724 37.00 -9.49 -14.17
N GLY A 725 35.88 -9.76 -14.86
CA GLY A 725 35.82 -10.64 -16.04
C GLY A 725 35.43 -12.10 -15.75
N ALA A 726 34.94 -12.42 -14.56
CA ALA A 726 34.45 -13.76 -14.23
C ALA A 726 33.02 -14.01 -14.74
N GLN A 727 32.73 -15.23 -15.19
CA GLN A 727 31.33 -15.67 -15.42
C GLN A 727 30.70 -16.05 -14.08
N VAL A 728 29.65 -15.32 -13.67
CA VAL A 728 28.97 -15.53 -12.39
C VAL A 728 27.45 -15.53 -12.57
N SER A 729 26.75 -16.39 -11.83
CA SER A 729 25.28 -16.43 -11.78
C SER A 729 24.70 -15.14 -11.20
N LEU A 730 23.64 -14.61 -11.82
CA LEU A 730 22.95 -13.41 -11.37
C LEU A 730 22.19 -13.65 -10.05
N VAL A 731 22.43 -12.81 -9.04
CA VAL A 731 21.68 -12.78 -7.77
C VAL A 731 20.65 -11.64 -7.81
N ASN A 732 19.35 -11.93 -7.75
CA ASN A 732 18.31 -10.90 -7.72
C ASN A 732 18.20 -10.27 -6.31
N ILE A 733 18.33 -8.95 -6.18
CA ILE A 733 18.29 -8.24 -4.88
C ILE A 733 16.86 -8.22 -4.30
N HIS A 734 15.84 -8.35 -5.15
CA HIS A 734 14.43 -8.30 -4.74
C HIS A 734 13.84 -9.66 -4.36
N GLU A 735 14.55 -10.75 -4.59
CA GLU A 735 14.12 -12.08 -4.15
C GLU A 735 14.53 -12.29 -2.69
N PRO A 736 13.59 -12.70 -1.81
CA PRO A 736 13.94 -13.08 -0.45
C PRO A 736 14.92 -14.26 -0.48
N GLU A 737 15.84 -14.31 0.48
CA GLU A 737 16.65 -15.51 0.71
C GLU A 737 15.71 -16.71 0.87
N MET A 738 15.70 -17.64 -0.10
CA MET A 738 15.47 -19.02 0.26
C MET A 738 16.68 -19.40 1.10
N GLN A 739 16.47 -19.58 2.41
CA GLN A 739 17.47 -20.25 3.22
C GLN A 739 17.64 -21.63 2.60
N GLU A 740 18.72 -21.84 1.84
CA GLU A 740 19.19 -23.19 1.60
C GLU A 740 19.45 -23.78 2.98
N GLU A 741 18.63 -24.78 3.32
CA GLU A 741 18.78 -25.58 4.53
C GLU A 741 20.23 -26.08 4.58
N ALA A 742 20.93 -25.72 5.66
CA ALA A 742 22.23 -26.29 6.01
C ALA A 742 22.04 -27.58 6.81
#